data_AF-A0A068X2C1-F1
#
_entry.id   AF-A0A068X2C1-F1
#
_cell.length_a   1.000
_cell.length_b   1.000
_cell.length_c   1.000
_cell.angle_alpha   90.00
_cell.angle_beta   90.00
_cell.angle_gamma   90.00
#
_symmetry.space_group_name_H-M   'P 1'
#
loop_
_entity.id
_entity.type
_entity.pdbx_description
1 polymer ?
#
loop_
_entity_poly.entity_id
_entity_poly.type
_entity_poly.pdbx_seq_one_letter_code
_entity_poly.pdbx_strand_id
1 'polypeptide(L)'
;MLKKFFLFFVSIGIIYLVVHRLSSENVESQTFFANVRSHNLRTFVPSRLPKNINYSKHTHPLILFVAASDNQISEDARLVISVVQSLRLAAHPLNLVPFFSQVHRLIRAKLFQMVIFGNFLIYFSPPAVVKLALDDYCNANRVVFIAFFQNAHTLRGTPGNDDFAVVDPSYPLLLRRFAPSSSPKGFFLSRESDVLYVARGGQADERDLMDQLPPCRDWQRNYSRCFPLRRDGYPQLLSDVTASVRHFVHLLPDFISVLNRSCVSEESIREEYQKWRRSWAALVPRNSGDADAFQTVAFTQVPLGQGTQLERRSCAFTECSINGTVGCDSEAIYQSLVLKDMGKFDGIERLLFAYRPLQHWSTSLLLNDAIHHFFEDSAVLEYDLGLLRYVHIDIDDVFVASRGDRMTPADVENLVETQNRWRRHFMPGFTFHMGFSGMFFLLGNPQEQLGDEALIQYRHQFKWFCHTYSHLQPHLLSPSELLQQFKLNKQFAEEKDLPIVDGYAVAPHHSGVYPVIPHLYTAWKEVWNINVTTTEGYPKLFPPHSRRGFHYQGVQVLPRQVCGVYTSTMLLNSYPGGVERLDGMAFGGDLFDTLLFRPVNLYMTHYGNYAQDRLALYVFERVFAFLRGWTRLKVQWAPIWRLMEYHLAFNPTERASAPTSMPVHSDPCVNPRHEAIWFPAACISSERRLPAAIIVGPQKTGTTALLAFMAMHPNLQPNRFLSHSPYEEVQFFSNSTIYSKGVAFYNDQFYSPVTGINFEKSATYFDSSLAVVRMAALLPKAKIIVLLRDPMLRAHSWYQHQRAHKVPVALNFTFTEVLNASSLDEAMAIATAAASSSFNAKHLAAQLYQLHLKCVEPSVYATHFRHWLHHYRANRILLVDVERLESDPAEVLRDVQEFLNVSTFIDYSKLLVWSERKGYYCARGGPYPKARQLLKRNGLSRDQWCLSESKGRSYNHSLPSATNRSTPFAESNRQLASLILQYPFWRPSRSHSATDLLPRWLRDL
;
A
#
# COMPACT_ATOMS: atom_id res chain seq x y z
N MET A 1 -31.62 35.02 47.83
CA MET A 1 -30.92 35.69 46.71
C MET A 1 -29.69 36.49 47.12
N LEU A 2 -29.63 37.14 48.30
CA LEU A 2 -28.44 37.89 48.74
C LEU A 2 -27.19 37.07 49.14
N LYS A 3 -27.30 35.76 49.47
CA LYS A 3 -26.11 34.92 49.76
C LYS A 3 -25.33 34.45 48.51
N LYS A 4 -25.93 34.49 47.31
CA LYS A 4 -25.29 34.08 46.05
C LYS A 4 -24.51 35.21 45.35
N PHE A 5 -24.79 36.47 45.71
CA PHE A 5 -24.08 37.62 45.14
C PHE A 5 -22.76 37.94 45.88
N PHE A 6 -22.70 37.69 47.19
CA PHE A 6 -21.51 37.96 48.01
C PHE A 6 -20.38 36.93 47.78
N LEU A 7 -20.70 35.67 47.49
CA LEU A 7 -19.72 34.64 47.15
C LEU A 7 -19.08 34.81 45.78
N PHE A 8 -19.77 35.44 44.82
CA PHE A 8 -19.24 35.62 43.46
C PHE A 8 -18.14 36.70 43.39
N PHE A 9 -18.27 37.78 44.17
CA PHE A 9 -17.27 38.86 44.18
C PHE A 9 -16.04 38.56 45.05
N VAL A 10 -16.19 37.78 46.13
CA VAL A 10 -15.06 37.34 46.96
C VAL A 10 -14.17 36.32 46.22
N SER A 11 -14.77 35.45 45.38
CA SER A 11 -14.01 34.51 44.54
C SER A 11 -13.26 35.19 43.38
N ILE A 12 -13.81 36.27 42.81
CA ILE A 12 -13.16 36.99 41.70
C ILE A 12 -12.03 37.90 42.22
N GLY A 13 -12.21 38.55 43.38
CA GLY A 13 -11.19 39.42 43.98
C GLY A 13 -9.96 38.69 44.50
N ILE A 14 -10.14 37.49 45.08
CA ILE A 14 -9.02 36.73 45.69
C ILE A 14 -8.26 35.91 44.62
N ILE A 15 -8.93 35.38 43.59
CA ILE A 15 -8.24 34.65 42.52
C ILE A 15 -7.43 35.61 41.63
N TYR A 16 -7.91 36.82 41.35
CA TYR A 16 -7.14 37.81 40.59
C TYR A 16 -5.89 38.29 41.36
N LEU A 17 -5.98 38.42 42.69
CA LEU A 17 -4.85 38.82 43.54
C LEU A 17 -3.84 37.70 43.84
N VAL A 18 -4.25 36.42 43.77
CA VAL A 18 -3.32 35.28 43.95
C VAL A 18 -2.68 34.86 42.63
N VAL A 19 -3.41 34.91 41.51
CA VAL A 19 -2.87 34.55 40.19
C VAL A 19 -1.95 35.65 39.64
N HIS A 20 -2.18 36.93 39.97
CA HIS A 20 -1.36 38.03 39.47
C HIS A 20 -0.18 38.41 40.40
N ARG A 21 -0.09 37.81 41.60
CA ARG A 21 0.97 38.10 42.59
C ARG A 21 1.92 36.94 42.85
N LEU A 22 1.68 35.78 42.23
CA LEU A 22 2.67 34.69 42.08
C LEU A 22 3.30 34.67 40.68
N SER A 23 3.20 35.78 39.94
CA SER A 23 3.94 36.02 38.70
C SER A 23 5.24 36.81 38.92
N SER A 24 5.86 36.78 40.11
CA SER A 24 7.10 37.54 40.34
C SER A 24 8.01 36.97 41.43
N GLU A 25 8.13 35.65 41.54
CA GLU A 25 9.33 35.05 42.13
C GLU A 25 10.07 34.27 41.05
N ASN A 26 11.24 34.81 40.73
CA ASN A 26 12.31 34.20 39.97
C ASN A 26 12.62 32.81 40.54
N VAL A 27 12.00 31.78 39.98
CA VAL A 27 12.71 30.53 39.76
C VAL A 27 13.17 30.62 38.32
N GLU A 28 14.44 30.97 38.14
CA GLU A 28 15.21 30.57 36.97
C GLU A 28 15.13 29.04 36.87
N SER A 29 14.01 28.52 36.36
CA SER A 29 14.07 27.24 35.67
C SER A 29 14.99 27.53 34.50
N GLN A 30 16.23 27.02 34.57
CA GLN A 30 17.02 26.85 33.37
C GLN A 30 16.15 26.07 32.39
N THR A 31 15.47 26.80 31.53
CA THR A 31 14.71 26.30 30.41
C THR A 31 15.77 25.78 29.46
N PHE A 32 16.18 24.53 29.65
CA PHE A 32 17.23 23.90 28.83
C PHE A 32 16.83 23.77 27.34
N PHE A 33 15.64 24.24 26.96
CA PHE A 33 15.17 24.29 25.58
C PHE A 33 14.25 25.50 25.37
N ALA A 34 14.82 26.71 25.46
CA ALA A 34 14.18 27.94 25.02
C ALA A 34 14.72 28.37 23.64
N ASN A 35 13.82 28.46 22.66
CA ASN A 35 14.00 28.98 21.31
C ASN A 35 14.87 28.14 20.34
N VAL A 36 14.19 27.34 19.50
CA VAL A 36 14.66 27.12 18.12
C VAL A 36 14.79 28.51 17.50
N ARG A 37 16.00 29.07 17.38
CA ARG A 37 16.20 30.30 16.60
C ARG A 37 16.06 29.91 15.13
N SER A 38 14.85 30.08 14.58
CA SER A 38 14.68 30.19 13.12
C SER A 38 15.72 31.17 12.62
N HIS A 39 16.61 30.75 11.73
CA HIS A 39 17.40 31.73 11.00
C HIS A 39 16.41 32.66 10.28
N ASN A 40 16.57 33.98 10.48
CA ASN A 40 15.70 35.03 9.94
C ASN A 40 15.89 35.25 8.43
N LEU A 41 16.37 34.24 7.70
CA LEU A 41 16.68 34.35 6.28
C LEU A 41 15.37 34.34 5.50
N ARG A 42 14.88 35.54 5.22
CA ARG A 42 13.68 35.77 4.43
C ARG A 42 13.99 35.68 2.95
N THR A 43 13.15 34.98 2.22
CA THR A 43 13.22 34.98 0.75
C THR A 43 12.21 35.93 0.14
N PHE A 44 12.48 36.37 -1.09
CA PHE A 44 11.50 37.12 -1.86
C PHE A 44 10.26 36.27 -2.12
N VAL A 45 9.09 36.81 -1.81
CA VAL A 45 7.79 36.19 -2.11
C VAL A 45 7.07 37.07 -3.12
N PRO A 46 6.91 36.61 -4.37
CA PRO A 46 6.13 37.35 -5.35
C PRO A 46 4.67 37.47 -4.90
N SER A 47 4.02 38.58 -5.29
CA SER A 47 2.59 38.80 -5.06
C SER A 47 1.76 37.65 -5.65
N ARG A 48 0.95 37.01 -4.80
CA ARG A 48 0.11 35.86 -5.15
C ARG A 48 -0.88 36.22 -6.27
N LEU A 49 -1.00 35.37 -7.28
CA LEU A 49 -2.15 35.45 -8.19
C LEU A 49 -3.43 35.10 -7.41
N PRO A 50 -4.52 35.90 -7.50
CA PRO A 50 -5.75 35.59 -6.79
C PRO A 50 -6.30 34.23 -7.24
N LYS A 51 -6.45 33.30 -6.28
CA LYS A 51 -7.14 32.02 -6.51
C LYS A 51 -8.63 32.33 -6.77
N ASN A 52 -9.04 32.39 -8.04
CA ASN A 52 -10.46 32.34 -8.39
C ASN A 52 -10.96 30.90 -8.16
N ILE A 53 -11.56 30.67 -7.00
CA ILE A 53 -12.05 29.35 -6.56
C ILE A 53 -13.43 29.11 -7.19
N ASN A 54 -13.47 28.25 -8.20
CA ASN A 54 -14.71 27.63 -8.66
C ASN A 54 -14.40 26.15 -8.94
N TYR A 55 -14.22 25.36 -7.87
CA TYR A 55 -13.97 23.94 -8.01
C TYR A 55 -15.30 23.21 -8.25
N SER A 56 -15.50 22.73 -9.47
CA SER A 56 -16.42 21.61 -9.69
C SER A 56 -15.86 20.38 -8.97
N LYS A 57 -16.70 19.69 -8.19
CA LYS A 57 -16.40 18.43 -7.47
C LYS A 57 -16.10 17.26 -8.41
N HIS A 58 -15.08 17.35 -9.25
CA HIS A 58 -14.68 16.26 -10.14
C HIS A 58 -13.36 15.65 -9.66
N THR A 59 -13.42 14.37 -9.30
CA THR A 59 -12.30 13.51 -8.92
C THR A 59 -11.56 13.05 -10.17
N HIS A 60 -10.67 13.89 -10.70
CA HIS A 60 -9.79 13.47 -11.81
C HIS A 60 -8.48 12.87 -11.24
N PRO A 61 -7.97 11.76 -11.80
CA PRO A 61 -6.78 11.08 -11.27
C PRO A 61 -5.49 11.89 -11.46
N LEU A 62 -4.50 11.65 -10.61
CA LEU A 62 -3.15 12.19 -10.77
C LEU A 62 -2.38 11.35 -11.80
N ILE A 63 -1.65 12.02 -12.69
CA ILE A 63 -0.82 11.36 -13.70
C ILE A 63 0.64 11.60 -13.38
N LEU A 64 1.40 10.50 -13.33
CA LEU A 64 2.82 10.54 -13.06
C LEU A 64 3.57 10.33 -14.36
N PHE A 65 4.42 11.29 -14.73
CA PHE A 65 5.22 11.19 -15.93
C PHE A 65 6.69 10.90 -15.60
N VAL A 66 7.08 9.63 -15.67
CA VAL A 66 8.49 9.31 -15.54
C VAL A 66 8.91 8.30 -16.60
N ALA A 67 10.02 8.64 -17.23
CA ALA A 67 10.46 8.13 -18.49
C ALA A 67 11.93 7.68 -18.36
N ALA A 68 12.24 6.42 -18.68
CA ALA A 68 13.59 5.96 -19.03
C ALA A 68 13.56 4.76 -19.99
N SER A 69 14.75 4.35 -20.44
CA SER A 69 15.08 3.52 -21.62
C SER A 69 14.21 2.27 -21.83
N ASP A 70 13.92 1.99 -23.11
CA ASP A 70 13.49 0.69 -23.64
C ASP A 70 12.26 0.06 -22.97
N ASN A 71 11.13 0.78 -22.98
CA ASN A 71 9.80 0.29 -22.58
C ASN A 71 9.62 -0.07 -21.08
N GLN A 72 10.54 0.31 -20.19
CA GLN A 72 10.42 0.08 -18.74
C GLN A 72 10.33 1.37 -17.92
N ILE A 73 9.61 1.31 -16.80
CA ILE A 73 9.55 2.38 -15.80
C ILE A 73 10.91 2.48 -15.09
N SER A 74 11.51 3.68 -15.09
CA SER A 74 12.82 3.98 -14.47
C SER A 74 12.85 3.73 -12.97
N GLU A 75 14.02 3.60 -12.36
CA GLU A 75 14.11 3.47 -10.89
C GLU A 75 13.64 4.74 -10.18
N ASP A 76 14.08 5.92 -10.63
CA ASP A 76 13.61 7.23 -10.17
C ASP A 76 12.07 7.32 -10.20
N ALA A 77 11.44 6.77 -11.26
CA ALA A 77 10.00 6.71 -11.38
C ALA A 77 9.36 5.88 -10.28
N ARG A 78 9.84 4.64 -10.08
CA ARG A 78 9.30 3.71 -9.08
C ARG A 78 9.38 4.32 -7.69
N LEU A 79 10.45 5.06 -7.42
CA LEU A 79 10.66 5.79 -6.19
C LEU A 79 9.64 6.93 -6.00
N VAL A 80 9.41 7.78 -7.01
CA VAL A 80 8.37 8.83 -6.93
C VAL A 80 6.97 8.23 -6.82
N ILE A 81 6.66 7.17 -7.60
CA ILE A 81 5.39 6.42 -7.51
C ILE A 81 5.18 5.96 -6.08
N SER A 82 6.21 5.40 -5.45
CA SER A 82 6.16 4.91 -4.08
C SER A 82 5.81 6.02 -3.08
N VAL A 83 6.38 7.21 -3.21
CA VAL A 83 6.04 8.37 -2.37
C VAL A 83 4.58 8.81 -2.59
N VAL A 84 4.15 8.97 -3.84
CA VAL A 84 2.77 9.37 -4.18
C VAL A 84 1.74 8.35 -3.66
N GLN A 85 2.02 7.06 -3.83
CA GLN A 85 1.17 5.98 -3.30
C GLN A 85 1.13 5.97 -1.77
N SER A 86 2.21 6.38 -1.10
CA SER A 86 2.26 6.51 0.36
C SER A 86 1.34 7.63 0.87
N LEU A 87 1.07 8.65 0.03
CA LEU A 87 0.05 9.69 0.27
C LEU A 87 -1.37 9.24 -0.09
N ARG A 88 -1.60 7.95 -0.38
CA ARG A 88 -2.89 7.36 -0.79
C ARG A 88 -3.44 7.90 -2.10
N LEU A 89 -2.56 8.40 -2.95
CA LEU A 89 -2.89 8.92 -4.25
C LEU A 89 -2.59 7.89 -5.34
N ALA A 90 -3.52 7.74 -6.28
CA ALA A 90 -3.31 6.89 -7.46
C ALA A 90 -2.32 7.57 -8.41
N ALA A 91 -1.26 6.85 -8.80
CA ALA A 91 -0.29 7.30 -9.79
C ALA A 91 -0.34 6.39 -11.02
N HIS A 92 -0.51 6.99 -12.20
CA HIS A 92 -0.53 6.28 -13.47
C HIS A 92 0.76 6.59 -14.25
N PRO A 93 1.75 5.67 -14.29
CA PRO A 93 2.98 5.89 -15.04
C PRO A 93 2.72 5.81 -16.57
N LEU A 94 3.40 6.66 -17.34
CA LEU A 94 3.37 6.64 -18.80
C LEU A 94 4.73 6.26 -19.38
N ASN A 95 4.72 5.42 -20.43
CA ASN A 95 5.94 5.03 -21.14
C ASN A 95 6.32 6.07 -22.21
N LEU A 96 7.63 6.28 -22.45
CA LEU A 96 8.18 7.15 -23.50
C LEU A 96 7.72 6.75 -24.91
N VAL A 97 7.45 5.47 -25.14
CA VAL A 97 6.99 4.97 -26.44
C VAL A 97 5.73 4.14 -26.19
N PRO A 98 4.55 4.52 -26.71
CA PRO A 98 4.24 5.67 -27.57
C PRO A 98 3.73 6.89 -26.76
N PHE A 99 4.64 7.72 -26.24
CA PHE A 99 4.31 8.86 -25.35
C PHE A 99 3.27 9.81 -25.95
N PHE A 100 3.47 10.25 -27.20
CA PHE A 100 2.55 11.22 -27.83
C PHE A 100 1.12 10.70 -27.93
N SER A 101 0.95 9.42 -28.30
CA SER A 101 -0.38 8.83 -28.43
C SER A 101 -1.09 8.68 -27.08
N GLN A 102 -0.33 8.44 -26.01
CA GLN A 102 -0.85 8.32 -24.65
C GLN A 102 -1.26 9.69 -24.11
N VAL A 103 -0.38 10.70 -24.22
CA VAL A 103 -0.68 12.07 -23.79
C VAL A 103 -1.86 12.65 -24.55
N HIS A 104 -1.89 12.48 -25.88
CA HIS A 104 -3.00 12.96 -26.70
C HIS A 104 -4.34 12.27 -26.33
N ARG A 105 -4.32 10.97 -25.99
CA ARG A 105 -5.51 10.26 -25.50
C ARG A 105 -5.98 10.80 -24.16
N LEU A 106 -5.05 11.10 -23.25
CA LEU A 106 -5.35 11.64 -21.92
C LEU A 106 -5.91 13.06 -21.98
N ILE A 107 -5.34 13.92 -22.83
CA ILE A 107 -5.85 15.26 -23.10
C ILE A 107 -7.29 15.19 -23.62
N ARG A 108 -7.56 14.33 -24.61
CA ARG A 108 -8.92 14.14 -25.15
C ARG A 108 -9.91 13.62 -24.12
N ALA A 109 -9.45 12.75 -23.23
CA ALA A 109 -10.28 12.16 -22.19
C ALA A 109 -10.47 13.06 -20.96
N LYS A 110 -9.72 14.19 -20.85
CA LYS A 110 -9.75 15.14 -19.72
C LYS A 110 -9.55 14.46 -18.36
N LEU A 111 -8.50 13.65 -18.25
CA LEU A 111 -8.33 12.72 -17.11
C LEU A 111 -7.26 13.13 -16.08
N PHE A 112 -6.71 14.35 -16.07
CA PHE A 112 -5.66 14.68 -15.08
C PHE A 112 -5.56 16.15 -14.65
N GLN A 113 -5.02 16.33 -13.44
CA GLN A 113 -4.85 17.64 -12.74
C GLN A 113 -3.41 17.95 -12.29
N MET A 114 -2.49 16.97 -12.34
CA MET A 114 -1.07 17.18 -12.05
C MET A 114 -0.22 16.28 -12.94
N VAL A 115 0.99 16.74 -13.26
CA VAL A 115 2.03 15.96 -13.92
C VAL A 115 3.32 16.05 -13.12
N ILE A 116 3.90 14.91 -12.75
CA ILE A 116 5.22 14.88 -12.12
C ILE A 116 6.24 14.38 -13.14
N PHE A 117 7.24 15.20 -13.48
CA PHE A 117 8.33 14.88 -14.40
C PHE A 117 9.58 14.40 -13.64
N GLY A 118 9.95 13.13 -13.80
CA GLY A 118 11.25 12.65 -13.26
C GLY A 118 12.48 13.25 -13.97
N ASN A 119 12.27 13.83 -15.15
CA ASN A 119 13.22 14.69 -15.84
C ASN A 119 12.47 15.79 -16.61
N PHE A 120 12.65 17.06 -16.22
CA PHE A 120 11.90 18.17 -16.80
C PHE A 120 12.19 18.40 -18.28
N LEU A 121 13.37 18.04 -18.78
CA LEU A 121 13.73 18.27 -20.19
C LEU A 121 12.79 17.58 -21.18
N ILE A 122 12.10 16.51 -20.74
CA ILE A 122 11.16 15.77 -21.57
C ILE A 122 9.92 16.61 -21.92
N TYR A 123 9.59 17.62 -21.12
CA TYR A 123 8.50 18.56 -21.42
C TYR A 123 8.77 19.41 -22.68
N PHE A 124 10.03 19.57 -23.08
CA PHE A 124 10.43 20.33 -24.27
C PHE A 124 10.69 19.45 -25.50
N SER A 125 10.76 18.13 -25.32
CA SER A 125 10.97 17.16 -26.40
C SER A 125 9.80 16.88 -27.36
N PRO A 126 8.50 17.13 -27.04
CA PRO A 126 7.42 16.78 -27.95
C PRO A 126 7.36 17.69 -29.19
N PRO A 127 6.79 17.22 -30.32
CA PRO A 127 6.50 18.08 -31.46
C PRO A 127 5.65 19.28 -31.04
N ALA A 128 5.88 20.44 -31.66
CA ALA A 128 5.24 21.71 -31.30
C ALA A 128 3.71 21.62 -31.17
N VAL A 129 3.04 20.86 -32.05
CA VAL A 129 1.59 20.65 -32.01
C VAL A 129 1.14 19.91 -30.75
N VAL A 130 1.88 18.88 -30.33
CA VAL A 130 1.57 18.10 -29.13
C VAL A 130 1.88 18.90 -27.86
N LYS A 131 2.98 19.66 -27.88
CA LYS A 131 3.35 20.56 -26.78
C LYS A 131 2.29 21.64 -26.59
N LEU A 132 1.88 22.32 -27.66
CA LEU A 132 0.82 23.32 -27.62
C LEU A 132 -0.49 22.75 -27.09
N ALA A 133 -0.90 21.55 -27.55
CA ALA A 133 -2.11 20.89 -27.04
C ALA A 133 -2.02 20.52 -25.55
N LEU A 134 -0.83 20.15 -25.08
CA LEU A 134 -0.59 19.90 -23.65
C LEU A 134 -0.66 21.22 -22.86
N ASP A 135 -0.01 22.28 -23.34
CA ASP A 135 0.02 23.60 -22.69
C ASP A 135 -1.39 24.20 -22.62
N ASP A 136 -2.15 24.16 -23.71
CA ASP A 136 -3.55 24.60 -23.78
C ASP A 136 -4.43 23.82 -22.79
N TYR A 137 -4.27 22.49 -22.73
CA TYR A 137 -4.99 21.66 -21.76
C TYR A 137 -4.61 22.01 -20.32
N CYS A 138 -3.31 22.17 -20.05
CA CYS A 138 -2.79 22.50 -18.73
C CYS A 138 -3.32 23.86 -18.26
N ASN A 139 -3.31 24.87 -19.13
CA ASN A 139 -3.85 26.20 -18.83
C ASN A 139 -5.36 26.19 -18.63
N ALA A 140 -6.10 25.51 -19.52
CA ALA A 140 -7.56 25.43 -19.43
C ALA A 140 -8.06 24.68 -18.18
N ASN A 141 -7.28 23.70 -17.69
CA ASN A 141 -7.66 22.84 -16.57
C ASN A 141 -6.82 23.07 -15.29
N ARG A 142 -5.97 24.11 -15.28
CA ARG A 142 -5.04 24.44 -14.18
C ARG A 142 -4.21 23.26 -13.71
N VAL A 143 -3.65 22.51 -14.66
CA VAL A 143 -2.75 21.40 -14.34
C VAL A 143 -1.42 21.95 -13.85
N VAL A 144 -0.94 21.44 -12.73
CA VAL A 144 0.32 21.84 -12.11
C VAL A 144 1.43 20.83 -12.37
N PHE A 145 2.69 21.29 -12.39
CA PHE A 145 3.84 20.41 -12.54
C PHE A 145 4.68 20.29 -11.26
N ILE A 146 5.20 19.08 -11.04
CA ILE A 146 6.36 18.87 -10.17
C ILE A 146 7.46 18.29 -11.03
N ALA A 147 8.66 18.83 -11.04
CA ALA A 147 9.69 18.38 -11.95
C ALA A 147 11.07 18.32 -11.31
N PHE A 148 11.84 17.33 -11.74
CA PHE A 148 13.21 17.09 -11.31
C PHE A 148 14.16 17.27 -12.49
N PHE A 149 15.38 17.72 -12.22
CA PHE A 149 16.46 17.75 -13.22
C PHE A 149 17.40 16.56 -13.00
N GLN A 150 17.66 15.79 -14.05
CA GLN A 150 18.64 14.70 -14.01
C GLN A 150 20.09 15.26 -14.08
N ASN A 151 21.06 14.49 -13.57
CA ASN A 151 22.50 14.79 -13.36
C ASN A 151 23.29 15.57 -14.44
N ALA A 152 24.59 15.77 -14.16
CA ALA A 152 25.60 16.33 -15.07
C ALA A 152 25.70 15.68 -16.47
N HIS A 153 25.16 14.48 -16.71
CA HIS A 153 25.11 13.86 -18.03
C HIS A 153 23.94 14.35 -18.89
N THR A 154 22.79 14.67 -18.30
CA THR A 154 21.66 15.33 -19.00
C THR A 154 22.02 16.72 -19.51
N LEU A 155 23.04 17.33 -18.90
CA LEU A 155 23.58 18.62 -19.29
C LEU A 155 24.75 18.48 -20.30
N ARG A 156 25.27 17.26 -20.54
CA ARG A 156 26.24 17.04 -21.63
C ARG A 156 25.48 17.11 -22.96
N GLY A 157 25.57 18.27 -23.62
CA GLY A 157 24.89 18.54 -24.89
C GLY A 157 23.83 19.65 -24.82
N THR A 158 23.54 20.21 -23.65
CA THR A 158 22.73 21.44 -23.56
C THR A 158 23.61 22.66 -23.83
N PRO A 159 23.12 23.68 -24.57
CA PRO A 159 23.88 24.92 -24.81
C PRO A 159 24.24 25.62 -23.49
N GLY A 160 25.47 26.12 -23.36
CA GLY A 160 25.95 26.74 -22.12
C GLY A 160 27.48 26.86 -22.05
N ASN A 161 28.00 27.28 -20.89
CA ASN A 161 29.43 27.20 -20.56
C ASN A 161 29.68 26.05 -19.56
N ASP A 162 30.92 25.90 -19.08
CA ASP A 162 31.28 24.77 -18.20
C ASP A 162 30.48 24.73 -16.88
N ASP A 163 30.06 25.90 -16.39
CA ASP A 163 29.38 26.06 -15.10
C ASP A 163 27.85 26.19 -15.21
N PHE A 164 27.31 26.69 -16.32
CA PHE A 164 25.89 26.99 -16.50
C PHE A 164 25.33 26.36 -17.78
N ALA A 165 24.21 25.66 -17.64
CA ALA A 165 23.47 25.07 -18.74
C ALA A 165 22.11 25.74 -18.96
N VAL A 166 21.76 26.00 -20.22
CA VAL A 166 20.43 26.45 -20.62
C VAL A 166 19.47 25.26 -20.61
N VAL A 167 18.34 25.39 -19.89
CA VAL A 167 17.30 24.34 -19.83
C VAL A 167 16.59 24.22 -21.18
N ASP A 168 16.07 25.33 -21.68
CA ASP A 168 15.48 25.48 -23.01
C ASP A 168 15.57 26.96 -23.42
N PRO A 169 15.81 27.31 -24.70
CA PRO A 169 15.86 28.71 -25.13
C PRO A 169 14.63 29.53 -24.75
N SER A 170 13.44 28.93 -24.73
CA SER A 170 12.17 29.59 -24.39
C SER A 170 11.87 29.65 -22.90
N TYR A 171 12.69 29.04 -22.03
CA TYR A 171 12.44 28.96 -20.60
C TYR A 171 13.50 29.72 -19.77
N PRO A 172 13.12 30.65 -18.87
CA PRO A 172 14.03 31.64 -18.30
C PRO A 172 14.82 31.16 -17.07
N LEU A 173 15.19 29.88 -17.03
CA LEU A 173 16.06 29.29 -16.01
C LEU A 173 17.35 28.72 -16.60
N LEU A 174 18.41 28.83 -15.82
CA LEU A 174 19.70 28.18 -16.01
C LEU A 174 19.92 27.17 -14.88
N LEU A 175 20.65 26.10 -15.19
CA LEU A 175 21.16 25.14 -14.22
C LEU A 175 22.65 25.38 -14.00
N ARG A 176 23.03 25.78 -12.78
CA ARG A 176 24.44 25.88 -12.36
C ARG A 176 24.93 24.51 -11.90
N ARG A 177 26.03 24.03 -12.46
CA ARG A 177 26.72 22.81 -12.04
C ARG A 177 27.71 23.14 -10.94
N PHE A 178 27.79 22.28 -9.93
CA PHE A 178 28.84 22.39 -8.91
C PHE A 178 30.06 21.55 -9.29
N ALA A 179 31.24 22.16 -9.29
CA ALA A 179 32.52 21.44 -9.36
C ALA A 179 32.86 20.82 -7.99
N PRO A 180 33.66 19.76 -7.92
CA PRO A 180 34.09 19.16 -6.65
C PRO A 180 34.73 20.17 -5.68
N SER A 181 35.50 21.13 -6.22
CA SER A 181 36.14 22.22 -5.47
C SER A 181 35.20 23.35 -5.06
N SER A 182 33.98 23.42 -5.61
CA SER A 182 32.99 24.46 -5.36
C SER A 182 31.69 23.90 -4.77
N SER A 183 31.80 22.88 -3.91
CA SER A 183 30.65 22.17 -3.37
C SER A 183 29.74 23.09 -2.55
N PRO A 184 28.41 23.00 -2.72
CA PRO A 184 27.44 23.80 -1.97
C PRO A 184 27.46 23.44 -0.46
N LYS A 185 27.14 24.40 0.40
CA LYS A 185 27.24 24.32 1.86
C LYS A 185 25.88 24.54 2.51
N GLY A 186 25.44 23.55 3.30
CA GLY A 186 24.17 23.57 4.03
C GLY A 186 22.92 23.45 3.16
N PHE A 187 21.84 22.99 3.77
CA PHE A 187 20.50 22.94 3.18
C PHE A 187 19.57 23.84 3.99
N PHE A 188 18.89 24.78 3.34
CA PHE A 188 18.03 25.76 4.00
C PHE A 188 16.64 25.73 3.38
N LEU A 189 15.61 25.84 4.21
CA LEU A 189 14.23 25.98 3.78
C LEU A 189 13.78 27.44 3.90
N SER A 190 13.07 27.95 2.90
CA SER A 190 12.52 29.30 2.94
C SER A 190 11.44 29.43 4.03
N ARG A 191 11.53 30.46 4.87
CA ARG A 191 10.54 30.67 5.94
C ARG A 191 9.19 31.15 5.40
N GLU A 192 9.18 31.91 4.31
CA GLU A 192 7.99 32.53 3.73
C GLU A 192 7.39 31.74 2.57
N SER A 193 7.99 30.60 2.21
CA SER A 193 7.44 29.72 1.19
C SER A 193 6.06 29.19 1.60
N ASP A 194 5.06 29.45 0.76
CA ASP A 194 3.68 28.99 0.95
C ASP A 194 3.49 27.51 0.59
N VAL A 195 4.54 26.88 0.04
CA VAL A 195 4.60 25.45 -0.23
C VAL A 195 4.78 24.66 1.07
N LEU A 196 5.50 25.21 2.05
CA LEU A 196 5.89 24.45 3.25
C LEU A 196 4.70 24.23 4.20
N TYR A 197 4.27 22.98 4.32
CA TYR A 197 3.17 22.55 5.19
C TYR A 197 3.67 21.66 6.32
N VAL A 198 4.17 20.47 6.00
CA VAL A 198 4.81 19.54 6.93
C VAL A 198 6.21 20.02 7.28
N ALA A 199 6.96 20.57 6.32
CA ALA A 199 8.29 21.09 6.58
C ALA A 199 8.26 22.37 7.43
N ARG A 200 9.34 22.57 8.20
CA ARG A 200 9.58 23.80 8.94
C ARG A 200 10.61 24.65 8.19
N GLY A 201 10.28 25.91 7.92
CA GLY A 201 11.21 26.85 7.29
C GLY A 201 12.40 27.17 8.21
N GLY A 202 13.52 27.55 7.59
CA GLY A 202 14.81 27.83 8.24
C GLY A 202 15.80 26.68 8.15
N GLN A 203 16.80 26.73 9.04
CA GLN A 203 17.77 25.68 9.31
C GLN A 203 17.51 25.14 10.73
N ALA A 204 17.61 23.84 10.94
CA ALA A 204 17.51 23.27 12.29
C ALA A 204 18.67 23.77 13.17
N ASP A 205 18.38 24.17 14.42
CA ASP A 205 19.44 24.52 15.39
C ASP A 205 20.19 23.24 15.76
N GLU A 206 21.50 23.22 15.49
CA GLU A 206 22.36 22.09 15.83
C GLU A 206 22.27 21.79 17.34
N ARG A 207 22.17 22.82 18.20
CA ARG A 207 22.09 22.63 19.66
C ARG A 207 20.83 21.92 20.08
N ASP A 208 19.68 22.20 19.46
CA ASP A 208 18.45 21.46 19.77
C ASP A 208 18.54 19.98 19.38
N LEU A 209 19.34 19.63 18.36
CA LEU A 209 19.61 18.24 17.98
C LEU A 209 20.68 17.59 18.88
N MET A 210 21.66 18.38 19.37
CA MET A 210 22.79 17.93 20.20
C MET A 210 22.46 17.86 21.70
N ASP A 211 21.71 18.81 22.23
CA ASP A 211 21.27 18.84 23.63
C ASP A 211 20.23 17.73 23.93
N GLN A 212 19.68 17.12 22.87
CA GLN A 212 18.85 15.91 22.93
C GLN A 212 19.64 14.60 22.84
N LEU A 213 20.97 14.66 22.64
CA LEU A 213 21.82 13.49 22.87
C LEU A 213 21.74 13.17 24.37
N PRO A 214 21.56 11.88 24.74
CA PRO A 214 21.54 11.52 26.15
C PRO A 214 22.79 12.12 26.78
N PRO A 215 22.63 12.86 27.90
CA PRO A 215 23.77 13.45 28.53
C PRO A 215 24.63 12.30 29.03
N CYS A 216 25.74 12.02 28.34
CA CYS A 216 26.95 11.80 29.09
C CYS A 216 27.30 13.11 29.82
N ARG A 217 26.52 13.47 30.83
CA ARG A 217 26.91 14.48 31.81
C ARG A 217 26.97 13.94 33.24
N ASP A 218 26.39 12.77 33.51
CA ASP A 218 26.58 12.11 34.82
C ASP A 218 27.62 10.98 34.80
N TRP A 219 28.32 10.78 33.69
CA TRP A 219 29.50 9.90 33.63
C TRP A 219 30.81 10.64 33.97
N GLN A 220 30.71 11.94 34.29
CA GLN A 220 31.86 12.83 34.49
C GLN A 220 32.14 13.19 35.96
N ARG A 221 31.39 12.65 36.93
CA ARG A 221 31.77 12.81 38.35
C ARG A 221 32.21 11.49 38.97
N ASN A 222 33.50 11.45 39.26
CA ASN A 222 34.15 10.55 40.22
C ASN A 222 33.55 10.72 41.64
N TYR A 223 32.31 10.25 41.84
CA TYR A 223 32.14 9.16 42.78
C TYR A 223 32.72 7.90 42.11
N SER A 224 33.40 7.06 42.87
CA SER A 224 34.30 5.97 42.45
C SER A 224 33.67 4.78 41.67
N ARG A 225 32.54 4.99 40.95
CA ARG A 225 31.77 3.96 40.23
C ARG A 225 31.88 3.96 38.70
N CYS A 226 32.74 4.76 38.08
CA CYS A 226 32.92 4.79 36.62
C CYS A 226 34.37 4.54 36.16
N PHE A 227 35.13 3.78 36.95
CA PHE A 227 36.55 3.49 36.73
C PHE A 227 36.80 2.07 36.16
N PRO A 228 38.03 1.76 35.71
CA PRO A 228 38.38 1.54 34.32
C PRO A 228 38.48 0.04 34.00
N LEU A 229 37.88 -0.40 32.90
CA LEU A 229 38.31 -1.53 32.05
C LEU A 229 37.20 -1.81 31.02
N ARG A 230 37.46 -1.46 29.74
CA ARG A 230 36.71 -1.80 28.50
C ARG A 230 35.40 -1.00 28.27
N ARG A 231 35.06 -0.47 27.08
CA ARG A 231 35.58 -0.52 25.70
C ARG A 231 35.61 0.90 25.10
N ASP A 232 36.73 1.29 24.49
CA ASP A 232 37.05 2.64 23.98
C ASP A 232 36.30 3.08 22.71
N GLY A 233 34.97 2.94 22.66
CA GLY A 233 34.16 3.31 21.49
C GLY A 233 33.20 4.49 21.72
N TYR A 234 32.71 4.70 22.95
CA TYR A 234 31.57 5.59 23.18
C TYR A 234 31.89 7.11 23.11
N PRO A 235 33.02 7.61 23.64
CA PRO A 235 33.41 9.01 23.44
C PRO A 235 33.75 9.33 21.98
N GLN A 236 34.36 8.37 21.27
CA GLN A 236 34.57 8.43 19.82
C GLN A 236 33.22 8.50 19.11
N LEU A 237 32.27 7.65 19.48
CA LEU A 237 30.92 7.64 18.94
C LEU A 237 30.17 8.95 19.17
N LEU A 238 30.27 9.55 20.36
CA LEU A 238 29.64 10.84 20.66
C LEU A 238 30.28 11.97 19.85
N SER A 239 31.60 11.91 19.63
CA SER A 239 32.35 12.83 18.76
C SER A 239 31.97 12.63 17.29
N ASP A 240 31.87 11.39 16.81
CA ASP A 240 31.48 11.04 15.45
C ASP A 240 30.02 11.39 15.20
N VAL A 241 29.16 11.22 16.18
CA VAL A 241 27.77 11.69 16.19
C VAL A 241 27.70 13.20 16.11
N THR A 242 28.50 13.89 16.91
CA THR A 242 28.55 15.34 16.89
C THR A 242 29.03 15.78 15.50
N ALA A 243 30.07 15.15 14.97
CA ALA A 243 30.53 15.38 13.61
C ALA A 243 29.46 15.05 12.54
N SER A 244 28.67 13.99 12.69
CA SER A 244 27.59 13.59 11.77
C SER A 244 26.41 14.55 11.80
N VAL A 245 25.98 15.00 12.98
CA VAL A 245 24.91 16.01 13.12
C VAL A 245 25.42 17.38 12.64
N ARG A 246 26.68 17.77 12.94
CA ARG A 246 27.33 18.96 12.33
C ARG A 246 27.37 18.85 10.81
N HIS A 247 27.76 17.69 10.29
CA HIS A 247 27.82 17.41 8.86
C HIS A 247 26.43 17.52 8.23
N PHE A 248 25.40 16.97 8.87
CA PHE A 248 24.02 17.05 8.40
C PHE A 248 23.46 18.49 8.44
N VAL A 249 23.78 19.26 9.49
CA VAL A 249 23.27 20.62 9.67
C VAL A 249 24.02 21.63 8.79
N HIS A 250 25.34 21.49 8.63
CA HIS A 250 26.19 22.49 7.99
C HIS A 250 26.68 22.14 6.58
N LEU A 251 26.63 20.87 6.17
CA LEU A 251 26.97 20.43 4.82
C LEU A 251 25.71 19.91 4.14
N LEU A 252 25.62 20.03 2.80
CA LEU A 252 24.61 19.26 2.08
C LEU A 252 24.97 17.78 2.30
N PRO A 253 24.12 17.01 3.00
CA PRO A 253 24.54 15.74 3.57
C PRO A 253 25.00 14.78 2.49
N ASP A 254 26.14 14.14 2.74
CA ASP A 254 26.72 13.10 1.91
C ASP A 254 25.69 11.99 1.59
N PHE A 255 25.63 11.59 0.32
CA PHE A 255 24.70 10.60 -0.27
C PHE A 255 24.50 9.29 0.50
N ILE A 256 25.47 8.93 1.34
CA ILE A 256 25.57 7.63 2.02
C ILE A 256 24.35 7.36 2.93
N SER A 257 23.70 8.40 3.47
CA SER A 257 22.49 8.24 4.29
C SER A 257 21.27 7.73 3.52
N VAL A 258 21.21 7.96 2.20
CA VAL A 258 20.05 7.63 1.34
C VAL A 258 20.28 6.34 0.51
N LEU A 259 21.53 5.98 0.21
CA LEU A 259 21.88 4.86 -0.67
C LEU A 259 21.74 3.46 -0.06
N ASN A 260 21.74 3.32 1.26
CA ASN A 260 21.62 2.01 1.91
C ASN A 260 20.22 1.36 1.78
N ARG A 261 19.42 1.80 0.79
CA ARG A 261 18.13 1.21 0.38
C ARG A 261 18.26 -0.14 -0.33
N SER A 262 19.47 -0.63 -0.58
CA SER A 262 19.70 -1.97 -1.16
C SER A 262 21.04 -2.56 -0.71
N CYS A 263 21.13 -3.90 -0.70
CA CYS A 263 22.31 -4.70 -0.38
C CYS A 263 23.44 -4.46 -1.41
N VAL A 264 24.05 -3.28 -1.39
CA VAL A 264 25.12 -2.87 -2.31
C VAL A 264 26.46 -2.88 -1.56
N SER A 265 27.53 -3.29 -2.24
CA SER A 265 28.88 -3.38 -1.64
C SER A 265 29.47 -1.99 -1.34
N GLU A 266 30.32 -1.87 -0.31
CA GLU A 266 30.99 -0.62 0.08
C GLU A 266 31.78 0.04 -1.06
N GLU A 267 32.33 -0.76 -1.98
CA GLU A 267 33.12 -0.28 -3.11
C GLU A 267 32.24 0.41 -4.16
N SER A 268 31.07 -0.16 -4.44
CA SER A 268 30.05 0.46 -5.29
C SER A 268 29.50 1.75 -4.66
N ILE A 269 29.34 1.79 -3.33
CA ILE A 269 28.93 3.00 -2.59
C ILE A 269 29.96 4.12 -2.76
N ARG A 270 31.26 3.83 -2.69
CA ARG A 270 32.33 4.82 -2.92
C ARG A 270 32.34 5.38 -4.34
N GLU A 271 32.14 4.53 -5.35
CA GLU A 271 32.03 4.98 -6.74
C GLU A 271 30.79 5.85 -6.99
N GLU A 272 29.66 5.45 -6.40
CA GLU A 272 28.39 6.19 -6.53
C GLU A 272 28.44 7.52 -5.78
N TYR A 273 29.11 7.55 -4.62
CA TYR A 273 29.42 8.76 -3.87
C TYR A 273 30.23 9.78 -4.68
N GLN A 274 31.25 9.33 -5.42
CA GLN A 274 32.03 10.19 -6.32
C GLN A 274 31.20 10.70 -7.51
N LYS A 275 30.27 9.89 -8.03
CA LYS A 275 29.29 10.31 -9.05
C LYS A 275 28.27 11.30 -8.50
N TRP A 276 27.86 11.16 -7.24
CA TRP A 276 26.86 11.99 -6.57
C TRP A 276 27.37 13.39 -6.21
N ARG A 277 28.61 13.51 -5.73
CA ARG A 277 29.22 14.84 -5.49
C ARG A 277 29.23 15.71 -6.74
N ARG A 278 29.20 15.10 -7.92
CA ARG A 278 29.16 15.75 -9.24
C ARG A 278 27.74 15.96 -9.78
N SER A 279 26.69 15.58 -9.06
CA SER A 279 25.30 15.62 -9.54
C SER A 279 24.41 16.67 -8.91
N TRP A 280 24.92 17.53 -8.02
CA TRP A 280 24.16 18.67 -7.51
C TRP A 280 24.21 19.85 -8.50
N ALA A 281 23.09 20.54 -8.59
CA ALA A 281 22.96 21.79 -9.34
C ALA A 281 22.13 22.79 -8.52
N ALA A 282 22.14 24.04 -8.97
CA ALA A 282 21.23 25.07 -8.49
C ALA A 282 20.47 25.71 -9.66
N LEU A 283 19.26 26.19 -9.37
CA LEU A 283 18.41 26.89 -10.33
C LEU A 283 18.68 28.39 -10.24
N VAL A 284 18.99 28.99 -11.38
CA VAL A 284 19.38 30.41 -11.47
C VAL A 284 18.56 31.10 -12.55
N PRO A 285 17.82 32.19 -12.25
CA PRO A 285 17.13 32.98 -13.26
C PRO A 285 18.08 33.51 -14.34
N ARG A 286 17.66 33.40 -15.62
CA ARG A 286 18.48 33.82 -16.76
C ARG A 286 18.74 35.31 -16.77
N ASN A 287 17.77 36.14 -16.36
CA ASN A 287 17.92 37.58 -16.18
C ASN A 287 17.47 38.00 -14.78
N SER A 288 17.96 39.14 -14.29
CA SER A 288 17.55 39.68 -12.99
C SER A 288 16.05 40.03 -12.93
N GLY A 289 15.46 40.47 -14.05
CA GLY A 289 14.02 40.74 -14.15
C GLY A 289 13.13 39.50 -14.12
N ASP A 290 13.69 38.29 -14.33
CA ASP A 290 12.93 37.05 -14.29
C ASP A 290 12.69 36.55 -12.85
N ALA A 291 13.42 37.09 -11.87
CA ALA A 291 13.38 36.64 -10.48
C ALA A 291 11.97 36.74 -9.85
N ASP A 292 11.16 37.72 -10.28
CA ASP A 292 9.81 37.94 -9.79
C ASP A 292 8.82 36.83 -10.20
N ALA A 293 9.20 35.93 -11.10
CA ALA A 293 8.40 34.78 -11.51
C ALA A 293 8.63 33.54 -10.64
N PHE A 294 9.65 33.54 -9.79
CA PHE A 294 10.05 32.37 -9.02
C PHE A 294 10.09 32.67 -7.52
N GLN A 295 9.57 31.74 -6.71
CA GLN A 295 9.69 31.76 -5.26
C GLN A 295 10.67 30.67 -4.82
N THR A 296 11.61 31.02 -3.94
CA THR A 296 12.54 30.04 -3.37
C THR A 296 11.86 29.19 -2.31
N VAL A 297 11.98 27.86 -2.42
CA VAL A 297 11.46 26.89 -1.44
C VAL A 297 12.59 26.30 -0.61
N ALA A 298 13.69 25.91 -1.25
CA ALA A 298 14.91 25.44 -0.61
C ALA A 298 16.15 26.01 -1.31
N PHE A 299 17.23 26.23 -0.56
CA PHE A 299 18.45 26.86 -1.06
C PHE A 299 19.69 26.38 -0.31
N THR A 300 20.86 26.74 -0.82
CA THR A 300 22.18 26.39 -0.26
C THR A 300 23.13 27.57 -0.36
N GLN A 301 24.12 27.63 0.53
CA GLN A 301 25.21 28.58 0.42
C GLN A 301 26.23 28.07 -0.60
N VAL A 302 26.73 28.95 -1.46
CA VAL A 302 27.75 28.62 -2.45
C VAL A 302 29.08 29.28 -2.07
N PRO A 303 30.24 28.59 -2.24
CA PRO A 303 31.53 29.10 -1.84
C PRO A 303 31.87 30.44 -2.52
N LEU A 304 32.57 31.30 -1.78
CA LEU A 304 33.10 32.57 -2.26
C LEU A 304 34.16 32.36 -3.33
N GLY A 305 33.83 32.74 -4.57
CA GLY A 305 34.78 33.20 -5.58
C GLY A 305 34.55 34.69 -5.83
N GLN A 306 35.38 35.34 -6.66
CA GLN A 306 35.06 36.67 -7.21
C GLN A 306 33.82 36.55 -8.12
N GLY A 307 32.64 36.45 -7.49
CA GLY A 307 31.47 35.88 -8.13
C GLY A 307 30.93 36.77 -9.24
N THR A 308 30.65 36.17 -10.39
CA THR A 308 30.01 36.87 -11.52
C THR A 308 28.62 37.39 -11.12
N GLN A 309 28.09 38.37 -11.86
CA GLN A 309 26.71 38.86 -11.67
C GLN A 309 25.67 37.73 -11.68
N LEU A 310 25.93 36.65 -12.41
CA LEU A 310 25.06 35.48 -12.54
C LEU A 310 25.06 34.61 -11.28
N GLU A 311 26.20 34.44 -10.61
CA GLU A 311 26.31 33.64 -9.39
C GLU A 311 25.57 34.29 -8.22
N ARG A 312 25.50 35.62 -8.20
CA ARG A 312 24.73 36.40 -7.22
C ARG A 312 23.22 36.39 -7.48
N ARG A 313 22.75 35.87 -8.62
CA ARG A 313 21.31 35.78 -8.90
C ARG A 313 20.71 34.63 -8.12
N SER A 314 19.80 35.00 -7.24
CA SER A 314 19.03 34.07 -6.43
C SER A 314 17.72 34.74 -6.09
N CYS A 315 16.62 33.98 -6.14
CA CYS A 315 15.32 34.45 -5.68
C CYS A 315 15.22 34.47 -4.15
N ALA A 316 16.36 34.39 -3.44
CA ALA A 316 16.43 34.12 -2.02
C ALA A 316 16.53 35.37 -1.13
N PHE A 317 16.68 36.61 -1.63
CA PHE A 317 16.82 37.77 -0.72
C PHE A 317 16.36 39.14 -1.25
N THR A 318 15.75 39.94 -0.36
CA THR A 318 15.54 41.40 -0.48
C THR A 318 16.00 42.23 0.73
N GLU A 319 16.29 41.67 1.91
CA GLU A 319 16.66 42.45 3.11
C GLU A 319 18.11 42.21 3.57
N CYS A 320 19.08 42.80 2.85
CA CYS A 320 20.38 43.17 3.44
C CYS A 320 20.53 44.68 3.61
N SER A 321 19.45 45.45 3.44
CA SER A 321 19.43 46.88 3.71
C SER A 321 18.01 47.30 4.09
N ILE A 322 17.81 47.61 5.37
CA ILE A 322 16.95 48.66 5.96
C ILE A 322 17.05 48.41 7.48
N ASN A 323 17.78 49.28 8.19
CA ASN A 323 17.90 49.40 9.66
C ASN A 323 18.95 48.55 10.42
N GLY A 324 20.14 48.39 9.85
CA GLY A 324 21.40 48.55 10.60
C GLY A 324 21.62 47.74 11.89
N THR A 325 21.07 46.53 12.04
CA THR A 325 21.35 45.67 13.19
C THR A 325 21.80 44.26 12.77
N VAL A 326 23.13 44.06 12.89
CA VAL A 326 23.96 42.85 13.05
C VAL A 326 23.33 41.51 12.65
N GLY A 327 23.89 40.85 11.62
CA GLY A 327 23.81 39.38 11.53
C GLY A 327 23.95 38.67 10.18
N CYS A 328 24.09 39.36 9.04
CA CYS A 328 24.39 38.69 7.76
C CYS A 328 25.85 38.96 7.38
N ASP A 329 26.62 37.90 7.21
CA ASP A 329 27.97 37.97 6.66
C ASP A 329 27.87 38.54 5.24
N SER A 330 28.40 39.74 5.00
CA SER A 330 28.17 40.52 3.76
C SER A 330 28.77 39.90 2.50
N GLU A 331 29.40 38.72 2.63
CA GLU A 331 30.08 37.99 1.56
C GLU A 331 29.42 36.65 1.19
N ALA A 332 28.40 36.17 1.92
CA ALA A 332 27.77 34.88 1.61
C ALA A 332 26.83 34.94 0.39
N ILE A 333 27.03 34.06 -0.60
CA ILE A 333 26.16 33.90 -1.77
C ILE A 333 25.28 32.64 -1.58
N TYR A 334 24.00 32.71 -1.95
CA TYR A 334 23.05 31.60 -1.84
C TYR A 334 22.35 31.33 -3.15
N GLN A 335 22.02 30.08 -3.45
CA GLN A 335 21.29 29.69 -4.67
C GLN A 335 20.22 28.64 -4.40
N SER A 336 19.16 28.67 -5.21
CA SER A 336 17.97 27.86 -5.02
C SER A 336 18.20 26.41 -5.47
N LEU A 337 17.87 25.47 -4.59
CA LEU A 337 17.82 24.03 -4.86
C LEU A 337 16.41 23.57 -5.25
N VAL A 338 15.39 24.26 -4.73
CA VAL A 338 13.98 24.05 -5.09
C VAL A 338 13.31 25.40 -5.30
N LEU A 339 12.67 25.57 -6.46
CA LEU A 339 11.93 26.77 -6.85
C LEU A 339 10.47 26.45 -7.15
N LYS A 340 9.57 27.35 -6.76
CA LYS A 340 8.21 27.41 -7.28
C LYS A 340 8.16 28.42 -8.43
N ASP A 341 7.84 27.96 -9.63
CA ASP A 341 7.48 28.79 -10.78
C ASP A 341 6.01 29.17 -10.67
N MET A 342 5.74 30.47 -10.64
CA MET A 342 4.39 31.03 -10.51
C MET A 342 3.60 30.99 -11.83
N GLY A 343 4.17 30.44 -12.91
CA GLY A 343 3.52 30.33 -14.21
C GLY A 343 3.43 31.66 -14.97
N LYS A 344 4.25 32.66 -14.62
CA LYS A 344 4.19 33.99 -15.26
C LYS A 344 4.56 33.99 -16.76
N PHE A 345 5.25 32.96 -17.24
CA PHE A 345 5.73 32.88 -18.62
C PHE A 345 4.77 32.15 -19.57
N ASP A 346 4.11 31.10 -19.09
CA ASP A 346 3.28 30.22 -19.92
C ASP A 346 1.96 29.78 -19.26
N GLY A 347 1.64 30.32 -18.08
CA GLY A 347 0.39 30.08 -17.35
C GLY A 347 0.40 28.85 -16.44
N ILE A 348 1.48 28.06 -16.43
CA ILE A 348 1.54 26.78 -15.71
C ILE A 348 2.39 26.94 -14.44
N GLU A 349 1.79 26.70 -13.27
CA GLU A 349 2.52 26.66 -12.01
C GLU A 349 3.34 25.38 -11.87
N ARG A 350 4.56 25.50 -11.33
CA ARG A 350 5.49 24.36 -11.19
C ARG A 350 6.27 24.40 -9.89
N LEU A 351 6.62 23.22 -9.38
CA LEU A 351 7.68 23.06 -8.38
C LEU A 351 8.88 22.31 -9.00
N LEU A 352 10.05 22.92 -8.97
CA LEU A 352 11.25 22.46 -9.67
C LEU A 352 12.35 22.08 -8.67
N PHE A 353 12.85 20.87 -8.76
CA PHE A 353 13.97 20.34 -7.98
C PHE A 353 15.24 20.30 -8.83
N ALA A 354 16.30 20.96 -8.36
CA ALA A 354 17.60 21.03 -9.05
C ALA A 354 18.41 19.72 -9.00
N TYR A 355 17.82 18.65 -8.47
CA TYR A 355 18.46 17.36 -8.22
C TYR A 355 17.47 16.22 -8.53
N ARG A 356 17.98 14.99 -8.61
CA ARG A 356 17.17 13.81 -8.97
C ARG A 356 16.19 13.44 -7.87
N PRO A 357 15.08 12.74 -8.20
CA PRO A 357 14.19 12.19 -7.21
C PRO A 357 14.92 11.35 -6.16
N LEU A 358 14.64 11.61 -4.89
CA LEU A 358 15.22 10.92 -3.73
C LEU A 358 16.77 10.93 -3.69
N GLN A 359 17.44 11.83 -4.43
CA GLN A 359 18.89 12.08 -4.28
C GLN A 359 19.25 12.65 -2.89
N HIS A 360 18.25 13.25 -2.23
CA HIS A 360 18.34 13.88 -0.91
C HIS A 360 17.07 13.63 -0.11
N TRP A 361 17.19 13.51 1.22
CA TRP A 361 16.09 13.21 2.14
C TRP A 361 14.92 14.19 2.04
N SER A 362 15.20 15.46 1.74
CA SER A 362 14.18 16.50 1.64
C SER A 362 13.21 16.26 0.49
N THR A 363 13.53 15.37 -0.46
CA THR A 363 12.64 15.06 -1.58
C THR A 363 11.30 14.51 -1.08
N SER A 364 11.33 13.50 -0.19
CA SER A 364 10.10 12.91 0.37
C SER A 364 9.25 13.96 1.08
N LEU A 365 9.92 14.82 1.88
CA LEU A 365 9.27 15.87 2.66
C LEU A 365 8.68 16.98 1.77
N LEU A 366 9.47 17.54 0.85
CA LEU A 366 9.05 18.65 0.00
C LEU A 366 8.08 18.21 -1.10
N LEU A 367 8.15 16.95 -1.56
CA LEU A 367 7.15 16.40 -2.46
C LEU A 367 5.78 16.25 -1.78
N ASN A 368 5.76 15.84 -0.50
CA ASN A 368 4.53 15.82 0.30
C ASN A 368 3.93 17.23 0.41
N ASP A 369 4.75 18.21 0.79
CA ASP A 369 4.36 19.63 0.90
C ASP A 369 3.84 20.19 -0.43
N ALA A 370 4.50 19.87 -1.55
CA ALA A 370 4.09 20.28 -2.88
C ALA A 370 2.70 19.76 -3.26
N ILE A 371 2.46 18.46 -3.03
CA ILE A 371 1.18 17.82 -3.35
C ILE A 371 0.08 18.41 -2.48
N HIS A 372 0.34 18.60 -1.18
CA HIS A 372 -0.60 19.28 -0.29
C HIS A 372 -0.90 20.71 -0.77
N HIS A 373 0.13 21.50 -1.08
CA HIS A 373 -0.01 22.88 -1.54
C HIS A 373 -0.92 23.02 -2.77
N PHE A 374 -0.74 22.15 -3.77
CA PHE A 374 -1.52 22.22 -5.00
C PHE A 374 -2.93 21.62 -4.88
N PHE A 375 -3.20 20.78 -3.88
CA PHE A 375 -4.49 20.07 -3.74
C PHE A 375 -5.24 20.32 -2.42
N GLU A 376 -4.80 21.26 -1.58
CA GLU A 376 -5.44 21.60 -0.29
C GLU A 376 -6.96 21.82 -0.41
N ASP A 377 -7.40 22.44 -1.51
CA ASP A 377 -8.81 22.78 -1.77
C ASP A 377 -9.58 21.67 -2.55
N SER A 378 -8.95 20.53 -2.82
CA SER A 378 -9.48 19.47 -3.68
C SER A 378 -9.94 18.24 -2.91
N ALA A 379 -11.03 17.62 -3.38
CA ALA A 379 -11.47 16.30 -2.90
C ALA A 379 -10.45 15.18 -3.16
N VAL A 380 -9.39 15.45 -3.93
CA VAL A 380 -8.28 14.53 -4.22
C VAL A 380 -7.51 14.15 -2.94
N LEU A 381 -7.46 15.02 -1.92
CA LEU A 381 -6.85 14.73 -0.61
C LEU A 381 -7.86 14.15 0.39
N GLU A 382 -8.74 13.23 -0.05
CA GLU A 382 -9.77 12.58 0.78
C GLU A 382 -9.23 12.02 2.11
N TYR A 383 -7.93 11.71 2.17
CA TYR A 383 -7.23 11.17 3.32
C TYR A 383 -6.03 12.04 3.74
N ASP A 384 -6.20 13.36 3.88
CA ASP A 384 -5.15 14.22 4.46
C ASP A 384 -4.58 13.58 5.74
N LEU A 385 -3.27 13.33 5.72
CA LEU A 385 -2.55 12.67 6.80
C LEU A 385 -2.42 13.59 8.03
N GLY A 386 -2.63 14.90 7.85
CA GLY A 386 -2.45 15.92 8.87
C GLY A 386 -1.03 15.97 9.42
N LEU A 387 -0.85 16.72 10.51
CA LEU A 387 0.45 16.89 11.18
C LEU A 387 0.69 15.92 12.34
N LEU A 388 -0.28 15.07 12.68
CA LEU A 388 -0.21 14.21 13.86
C LEU A 388 0.27 12.80 13.50
N ARG A 389 1.22 12.27 14.30
CA ARG A 389 1.78 10.92 14.14
C ARG A 389 1.68 10.15 15.45
N TYR A 390 0.84 9.13 15.47
CA TYR A 390 0.73 8.23 16.60
C TYR A 390 1.84 7.19 16.56
N VAL A 391 2.54 7.03 17.67
CA VAL A 391 3.68 6.12 17.81
C VAL A 391 3.43 5.14 18.96
N HIS A 392 3.56 3.86 18.64
CA HIS A 392 3.49 2.73 19.54
C HIS A 392 4.75 1.89 19.37
N ILE A 393 5.36 1.46 20.48
CA ILE A 393 6.59 0.66 20.45
C ILE A 393 6.41 -0.53 21.37
N ASP A 394 6.42 -1.69 20.74
CA ASP A 394 6.35 -3.00 21.38
C ASP A 394 7.75 -3.60 21.44
N ILE A 395 8.16 -4.07 22.62
CA ILE A 395 9.39 -4.81 22.90
C ILE A 395 9.02 -6.29 22.97
N ASP A 396 9.22 -7.02 21.88
CA ASP A 396 9.01 -8.47 21.81
C ASP A 396 10.13 -9.22 22.56
N ASP A 397 9.96 -10.52 22.73
CA ASP A 397 11.00 -11.44 23.22
C ASP A 397 11.50 -11.17 24.65
N VAL A 398 10.67 -10.55 25.50
CA VAL A 398 11.02 -10.30 26.90
C VAL A 398 11.26 -11.63 27.62
N PHE A 399 12.46 -11.73 28.21
CA PHE A 399 13.09 -12.92 28.79
C PHE A 399 13.70 -13.95 27.82
N VAL A 400 13.54 -13.83 26.50
CA VAL A 400 13.96 -14.90 25.56
C VAL A 400 15.44 -14.85 25.22
N ALA A 401 16.07 -13.66 25.24
CA ALA A 401 17.44 -13.47 24.78
C ALA A 401 18.47 -14.42 25.45
N SER A 402 19.49 -14.80 24.68
CA SER A 402 20.54 -15.72 25.14
C SER A 402 21.39 -15.13 26.26
N ARG A 403 21.99 -15.99 27.09
CA ARG A 403 22.92 -15.59 28.14
C ARG A 403 24.09 -14.78 27.56
N GLY A 404 24.36 -13.62 28.13
CA GLY A 404 25.32 -12.63 27.65
C GLY A 404 24.67 -11.44 26.95
N ASP A 405 23.45 -11.59 26.45
CA ASP A 405 22.73 -10.62 25.63
C ASP A 405 21.48 -10.06 26.30
N ARG A 406 21.32 -10.30 27.61
CA ARG A 406 20.12 -9.89 28.35
C ARG A 406 20.31 -8.55 29.05
N MET A 407 19.20 -7.94 29.44
CA MET A 407 19.24 -6.69 30.20
C MET A 407 19.85 -6.92 31.59
N THR A 408 20.65 -5.95 32.01
CA THR A 408 21.10 -5.80 33.40
C THR A 408 20.17 -4.80 34.13
N PRO A 409 20.23 -4.68 35.46
CA PRO A 409 19.47 -3.66 36.19
C PRO A 409 19.66 -2.24 35.64
N ALA A 410 20.89 -1.91 35.22
CA ALA A 410 21.22 -0.60 34.63
C ALA A 410 20.50 -0.34 33.29
N ASP A 411 20.21 -1.38 32.52
CA ASP A 411 19.45 -1.28 31.27
C ASP A 411 17.97 -1.03 31.55
N VAL A 412 17.41 -1.72 32.54
CA VAL A 412 16.01 -1.56 32.97
C VAL A 412 15.77 -0.17 33.54
N GLU A 413 16.66 0.32 34.40
CA GLU A 413 16.60 1.68 34.94
C GLU A 413 16.63 2.74 33.82
N ASN A 414 17.51 2.56 32.84
CA ASN A 414 17.61 3.48 31.71
C ASN A 414 16.38 3.42 30.79
N LEU A 415 15.77 2.25 30.62
CA LEU A 415 14.52 2.10 29.89
C LEU A 415 13.39 2.92 30.54
N VAL A 416 13.27 2.84 31.87
CA VAL A 416 12.29 3.63 32.64
C VAL A 416 12.59 5.13 32.56
N GLU A 417 13.86 5.51 32.71
CA GLU A 417 14.29 6.90 32.62
C GLU A 417 13.97 7.50 31.24
N THR A 418 14.30 6.78 30.18
CA THR A 418 14.05 7.18 28.79
C THR A 418 12.56 7.31 28.52
N GLN A 419 11.75 6.36 28.97
CA GLN A 419 10.29 6.46 28.91
C GLN A 419 9.78 7.75 29.59
N ASN A 420 10.31 8.10 30.76
CA ASN A 420 9.94 9.32 31.47
C ASN A 420 10.41 10.59 30.76
N ARG A 421 11.57 10.58 30.10
CA ARG A 421 12.00 11.69 29.23
C ARG A 421 11.04 11.82 28.04
N TRP A 422 10.68 10.73 27.38
CA TRP A 422 9.76 10.77 26.25
C TRP A 422 8.37 11.29 26.64
N ARG A 423 7.84 10.88 27.80
CA ARG A 423 6.59 11.43 28.36
C ARG A 423 6.63 12.94 28.53
N ARG A 424 7.76 13.48 28.97
CA ARG A 424 7.93 14.93 29.22
C ARG A 424 8.12 15.74 27.94
N HIS A 425 8.86 15.19 26.97
CA HIS A 425 9.41 15.99 25.87
C HIS A 425 8.83 15.69 24.49
N PHE A 426 8.35 14.46 24.26
CA PHE A 426 7.88 14.03 22.94
C PHE A 426 6.42 13.60 22.95
N MET A 427 6.06 12.65 23.83
CA MET A 427 4.79 11.91 23.76
C MET A 427 4.19 11.74 25.17
N PRO A 428 3.39 12.71 25.65
CA PRO A 428 2.71 12.60 26.94
C PRO A 428 1.95 11.28 27.09
N GLY A 429 2.12 10.60 28.22
CA GLY A 429 1.49 9.32 28.52
C GLY A 429 2.14 8.07 27.91
N PHE A 430 3.20 8.23 27.09
CA PHE A 430 3.90 7.11 26.44
C PHE A 430 4.31 6.00 27.41
N THR A 431 4.08 4.73 27.04
CA THR A 431 4.51 3.56 27.81
C THR A 431 4.96 2.45 26.87
N PHE A 432 6.07 1.77 27.18
CA PHE A 432 6.52 0.59 26.46
C PHE A 432 5.60 -0.61 26.72
N HIS A 433 5.35 -1.37 25.66
CA HIS A 433 4.55 -2.58 25.68
C HIS A 433 5.49 -3.80 25.56
N MET A 434 5.40 -4.74 26.49
CA MET A 434 6.38 -5.82 26.72
C MET A 434 5.76 -7.17 26.34
N GLY A 435 6.22 -7.76 25.24
CA GLY A 435 5.83 -9.08 24.78
C GLY A 435 6.66 -10.15 25.49
N PHE A 436 6.05 -10.88 26.43
CA PHE A 436 6.79 -11.79 27.31
C PHE A 436 6.56 -13.26 27.03
N SER A 437 7.60 -14.06 27.29
CA SER A 437 7.59 -15.52 27.29
C SER A 437 8.14 -16.06 28.62
N GLY A 438 7.23 -16.46 29.51
CA GLY A 438 7.55 -16.78 30.90
C GLY A 438 8.52 -17.95 31.12
N MET A 439 8.68 -18.86 30.14
CA MET A 439 9.56 -20.03 30.26
C MET A 439 11.03 -19.65 30.49
N PHE A 440 11.46 -18.48 30.04
CA PHE A 440 12.86 -18.08 30.01
C PHE A 440 13.25 -17.11 31.15
N PHE A 441 12.35 -16.88 32.11
CA PHE A 441 12.61 -16.02 33.26
C PHE A 441 13.77 -16.58 34.10
N LEU A 442 14.75 -15.73 34.44
CA LEU A 442 15.95 -16.06 35.24
C LEU A 442 16.94 -17.05 34.60
N LEU A 443 16.93 -17.22 33.27
CA LEU A 443 17.89 -18.10 32.57
C LEU A 443 19.23 -17.42 32.21
N GLY A 444 19.43 -16.15 32.59
CA GLY A 444 20.67 -15.40 32.38
C GLY A 444 21.79 -15.75 33.36
N ASN A 445 22.92 -15.04 33.23
CA ASN A 445 23.96 -14.99 34.25
C ASN A 445 23.47 -14.21 35.50
N PRO A 446 24.18 -14.22 36.65
CA PRO A 446 23.69 -13.57 37.87
C PRO A 446 23.30 -12.09 37.70
N GLN A 447 24.05 -11.32 36.91
CA GLN A 447 23.73 -9.91 36.66
C GLN A 447 22.48 -9.74 35.79
N GLU A 448 22.27 -10.65 34.84
CA GLU A 448 21.09 -10.68 33.97
C GLU A 448 19.83 -11.17 34.70
N GLN A 449 19.98 -12.11 35.64
CA GLN A 449 18.90 -12.54 36.53
C GLN A 449 18.39 -11.36 37.37
N LEU A 450 19.31 -10.55 37.91
CA LEU A 450 18.94 -9.30 38.59
C LEU A 450 18.24 -8.32 37.64
N GLY A 451 18.57 -8.32 36.35
CA GLY A 451 17.86 -7.52 35.33
C GLY A 451 16.42 -8.00 35.09
N ASP A 452 16.23 -9.31 34.99
CA ASP A 452 14.89 -9.91 34.92
C ASP A 452 14.05 -9.58 36.18
N GLU A 453 14.65 -9.67 37.37
CA GLU A 453 14.02 -9.27 38.63
C GLU A 453 13.68 -7.77 38.66
N ALA A 454 14.58 -6.91 38.17
CA ALA A 454 14.33 -5.48 38.03
C ALA A 454 13.14 -5.20 37.10
N LEU A 455 12.97 -5.93 36.00
CA LEU A 455 11.78 -5.79 35.15
C LEU A 455 10.49 -6.13 35.90
N ILE A 456 10.50 -7.17 36.73
CA ILE A 456 9.35 -7.53 37.58
C ILE A 456 9.13 -6.48 38.68
N GLN A 457 10.19 -5.91 39.25
CA GLN A 457 10.09 -4.81 40.21
C GLN A 457 9.43 -3.58 39.57
N TYR A 458 9.81 -3.23 38.34
CA TYR A 458 9.26 -2.10 37.58
C TYR A 458 8.03 -2.47 36.72
N ARG A 459 7.42 -3.64 36.89
CA ARG A 459 6.33 -4.15 36.02
C ARG A 459 5.18 -3.16 35.79
N HIS A 460 4.84 -2.36 36.79
CA HIS A 460 3.77 -1.35 36.77
C HIS A 460 4.14 -0.06 36.00
N GLN A 461 5.42 0.11 35.62
CA GLN A 461 5.86 1.16 34.71
C GLN A 461 5.64 0.81 33.24
N PHE A 462 5.33 -0.45 32.93
CA PHE A 462 5.16 -0.97 31.59
C PHE A 462 3.75 -1.53 31.39
N LYS A 463 3.43 -1.83 30.13
CA LYS A 463 2.27 -2.65 29.77
C LYS A 463 2.77 -3.96 29.18
N TRP A 464 2.03 -5.05 29.38
CA TRP A 464 2.51 -6.38 29.02
C TRP A 464 1.50 -7.07 28.08
N PHE A 465 1.99 -7.86 27.13
CA PHE A 465 1.12 -8.65 26.26
C PHE A 465 1.69 -10.05 26.04
N CYS A 466 0.81 -10.98 25.69
CA CYS A 466 1.20 -12.37 25.49
C CYS A 466 2.08 -12.54 24.24
N HIS A 467 3.21 -13.24 24.41
CA HIS A 467 4.09 -13.67 23.32
C HIS A 467 4.36 -15.18 23.35
N THR A 468 3.36 -15.98 23.76
CA THR A 468 3.45 -17.43 24.10
C THR A 468 4.41 -17.74 25.25
N TYR A 469 4.24 -18.88 25.92
CA TYR A 469 5.07 -19.23 27.08
C TYR A 469 6.51 -19.60 26.72
N SER A 470 6.69 -20.44 25.70
CA SER A 470 8.00 -20.98 25.27
C SER A 470 8.57 -20.35 24.00
N HIS A 471 7.98 -19.26 23.53
CA HIS A 471 8.36 -18.57 22.28
C HIS A 471 8.20 -19.40 20.99
N LEU A 472 7.59 -20.59 21.07
CA LEU A 472 7.37 -21.44 19.90
C LEU A 472 6.43 -20.79 18.88
N GLN A 473 6.78 -20.95 17.60
CA GLN A 473 6.01 -20.40 16.49
C GLN A 473 4.65 -21.12 16.39
N PRO A 474 3.51 -20.38 16.40
CA PRO A 474 2.20 -21.01 16.46
C PRO A 474 1.87 -22.00 15.34
N HIS A 475 2.48 -21.88 14.16
CA HIS A 475 2.23 -22.79 13.05
C HIS A 475 2.80 -24.20 13.23
N LEU A 476 3.73 -24.38 14.17
CA LEU A 476 4.34 -25.66 14.49
C LEU A 476 3.59 -26.43 15.58
N LEU A 477 2.54 -25.82 16.15
CA LEU A 477 1.82 -26.37 17.30
C LEU A 477 0.45 -26.89 16.87
N SER A 478 0.04 -28.02 17.44
CA SER A 478 -1.34 -28.46 17.37
C SER A 478 -2.26 -27.47 18.11
N PRO A 479 -3.58 -27.46 17.81
CA PRO A 479 -4.53 -26.61 18.53
C PRO A 479 -4.48 -26.77 20.06
N SER A 480 -4.29 -28.00 20.57
CA SER A 480 -4.18 -28.28 22.00
C SER A 480 -2.88 -27.76 22.62
N GLU A 481 -1.75 -27.91 21.93
CA GLU A 481 -0.46 -27.41 22.41
C GLU A 481 -0.45 -25.88 22.46
N LEU A 482 -1.00 -25.22 21.44
CA LEU A 482 -1.09 -23.76 21.41
C LEU A 482 -1.97 -23.21 22.55
N LEU A 483 -3.11 -23.87 22.82
CA LEU A 483 -3.96 -23.52 23.94
C LEU A 483 -3.21 -23.65 25.28
N GLN A 484 -2.42 -24.72 25.45
CA GLN A 484 -1.61 -24.93 26.64
C GLN A 484 -0.52 -23.86 26.79
N GLN A 485 0.17 -23.48 25.71
CA GLN A 485 1.15 -22.40 25.71
C GLN A 485 0.56 -21.08 26.19
N PHE A 486 -0.67 -20.75 25.79
CA PHE A 486 -1.33 -19.53 26.25
C PHE A 486 -1.78 -19.59 27.70
N LYS A 487 -2.26 -20.76 28.18
CA LYS A 487 -2.64 -20.95 29.58
C LYS A 487 -1.44 -20.80 30.52
N LEU A 488 -0.31 -21.43 30.19
CA LEU A 488 0.93 -21.30 30.97
C LEU A 488 1.44 -19.86 31.02
N ASN A 489 1.42 -19.15 29.88
CA ASN A 489 1.85 -17.75 29.86
C ASN A 489 0.92 -16.84 30.67
N LYS A 490 -0.38 -17.14 30.69
CA LYS A 490 -1.37 -16.42 31.49
C LYS A 490 -1.16 -16.66 32.99
N GLN A 491 -0.93 -17.91 33.39
CA GLN A 491 -0.59 -18.25 34.76
C GLN A 491 0.67 -17.51 35.22
N PHE A 492 1.73 -17.47 34.40
CA PHE A 492 2.93 -16.69 34.73
C PHE A 492 2.63 -15.20 34.95
N ALA A 493 1.78 -14.60 34.11
CA ALA A 493 1.38 -13.20 34.27
C ALA A 493 0.62 -12.94 35.57
N GLU A 494 -0.28 -13.86 35.96
CA GLU A 494 -1.04 -13.80 37.21
C GLU A 494 -0.09 -13.96 38.42
N GLU A 495 0.82 -14.92 38.39
CA GLU A 495 1.82 -15.16 39.45
C GLU A 495 2.78 -13.97 39.64
N LYS A 496 3.12 -13.27 38.57
CA LYS A 496 4.02 -12.10 38.61
C LYS A 496 3.31 -10.76 38.68
N ASP A 497 1.98 -10.73 38.78
CA ASP A 497 1.18 -9.50 38.86
C ASP A 497 1.51 -8.52 37.70
N LEU A 498 1.56 -9.05 36.46
CA LEU A 498 1.88 -8.26 35.28
C LEU A 498 0.65 -7.45 34.79
N PRO A 499 0.80 -6.13 34.53
CA PRO A 499 -0.26 -5.31 33.92
C PRO A 499 -0.51 -5.65 32.44
N ILE A 500 -1.37 -6.63 32.20
CA ILE A 500 -1.72 -7.09 30.84
C ILE A 500 -2.53 -6.03 30.08
N VAL A 501 -2.26 -5.89 28.79
CA VAL A 501 -3.05 -5.10 27.85
C VAL A 501 -4.26 -5.92 27.39
N ASP A 502 -5.44 -5.42 27.70
CA ASP A 502 -6.69 -6.07 27.28
C ASP A 502 -6.79 -6.17 25.75
N GLY A 503 -7.12 -7.36 25.26
CA GLY A 503 -7.44 -7.61 23.86
C GLY A 503 -6.25 -7.55 22.89
N TYR A 504 -5.01 -7.44 23.37
CA TYR A 504 -3.81 -7.31 22.53
C TYR A 504 -2.78 -8.41 22.78
N ALA A 505 -2.27 -8.99 21.70
CA ALA A 505 -1.16 -9.93 21.72
C ALA A 505 -0.45 -9.94 20.37
N VAL A 506 0.79 -10.45 20.37
CA VAL A 506 1.58 -10.67 19.15
C VAL A 506 2.13 -12.08 19.19
N ALA A 507 2.04 -12.81 18.10
CA ALA A 507 2.61 -14.15 17.99
C ALA A 507 4.13 -14.10 17.78
N PRO A 508 4.91 -15.02 18.37
CA PRO A 508 6.33 -15.20 18.04
C PRO A 508 6.57 -15.23 16.53
N HIS A 509 7.54 -14.45 16.08
CA HIS A 509 7.88 -14.30 14.67
C HIS A 509 6.70 -13.89 13.76
N HIS A 510 5.61 -13.34 14.30
CA HIS A 510 4.33 -13.13 13.61
C HIS A 510 3.77 -14.37 12.90
N SER A 511 4.23 -15.56 13.29
CA SER A 511 3.86 -16.81 12.66
C SER A 511 2.37 -17.07 12.86
N GLY A 512 1.68 -17.44 11.78
CA GLY A 512 0.25 -17.74 11.82
C GLY A 512 -0.67 -16.52 11.90
N VAL A 513 -0.12 -15.31 12.07
CA VAL A 513 -0.89 -14.07 11.90
C VAL A 513 -1.13 -13.84 10.41
N TYR A 514 -0.06 -13.87 9.60
CA TYR A 514 -0.14 -13.99 8.15
C TYR A 514 1.06 -14.81 7.61
N PRO A 515 0.85 -15.87 6.80
CA PRO A 515 -0.43 -16.48 6.44
C PRO A 515 -1.25 -16.87 7.68
N VAL A 516 -2.58 -16.70 7.59
CA VAL A 516 -3.46 -16.92 8.75
C VAL A 516 -3.52 -18.40 9.12
N ILE A 517 -3.46 -18.66 10.42
CA ILE A 517 -3.70 -20.00 10.99
C ILE A 517 -4.94 -19.94 11.87
N PRO A 518 -6.06 -20.60 11.48
CA PRO A 518 -7.34 -20.45 12.17
C PRO A 518 -7.28 -20.74 13.67
N HIS A 519 -6.56 -21.77 14.09
CA HIS A 519 -6.52 -22.16 15.50
C HIS A 519 -5.73 -21.19 16.39
N LEU A 520 -4.83 -20.36 15.83
CA LEU A 520 -4.19 -19.26 16.57
C LEU A 520 -5.23 -18.23 17.03
N TYR A 521 -6.09 -17.79 16.12
CA TYR A 521 -7.13 -16.80 16.40
C TYR A 521 -8.18 -17.34 17.38
N THR A 522 -8.55 -18.61 17.25
CA THR A 522 -9.45 -19.28 18.22
C THR A 522 -8.84 -19.31 19.62
N ALA A 523 -7.60 -19.81 19.77
CA ALA A 523 -6.95 -19.95 21.07
C ALA A 523 -6.66 -18.59 21.73
N TRP A 524 -6.30 -17.57 20.94
CA TRP A 524 -6.15 -16.20 21.42
C TRP A 524 -7.44 -15.63 22.01
N LYS A 525 -8.57 -15.81 21.34
CA LYS A 525 -9.86 -15.38 21.86
C LYS A 525 -10.26 -16.12 23.13
N GLU A 526 -10.02 -17.42 23.17
CA GLU A 526 -10.39 -18.25 24.31
C GLU A 526 -9.63 -17.87 25.59
N VAL A 527 -8.31 -17.66 25.50
CA VAL A 527 -7.46 -17.46 26.70
C VAL A 527 -7.29 -16.00 27.08
N TRP A 528 -7.07 -15.15 26.07
CA TRP A 528 -6.67 -13.74 26.25
C TRP A 528 -7.71 -12.74 25.77
N ASN A 529 -8.85 -13.19 25.20
CA ASN A 529 -9.89 -12.34 24.63
C ASN A 529 -9.36 -11.34 23.60
N ILE A 530 -8.44 -11.77 22.73
CA ILE A 530 -7.79 -10.91 21.75
C ILE A 530 -8.78 -10.40 20.71
N ASN A 531 -8.75 -9.09 20.46
CA ASN A 531 -9.49 -8.41 19.40
C ASN A 531 -8.59 -7.59 18.47
N VAL A 532 -7.34 -7.33 18.86
CA VAL A 532 -6.33 -6.63 18.04
C VAL A 532 -5.00 -7.39 18.07
N THR A 533 -4.33 -7.47 16.93
CA THR A 533 -2.93 -7.91 16.84
C THR A 533 -2.22 -7.13 15.74
N THR A 534 -0.92 -7.35 15.58
CA THR A 534 -0.09 -6.68 14.58
C THR A 534 0.69 -7.68 13.73
N THR A 535 1.00 -7.31 12.50
CA THR A 535 1.89 -8.09 11.63
C THR A 535 2.73 -7.21 10.71
N GLU A 536 3.98 -7.59 10.52
CA GLU A 536 4.84 -7.06 9.46
C GLU A 536 4.68 -7.83 8.13
N GLY A 537 3.98 -8.97 8.14
CA GLY A 537 4.00 -9.94 7.05
C GLY A 537 2.97 -9.74 5.93
N TYR A 538 2.01 -8.81 6.08
CA TYR A 538 0.86 -8.69 5.18
C TYR A 538 0.82 -7.39 4.33
N PRO A 539 0.52 -7.49 3.02
CA PRO A 539 0.57 -8.73 2.22
C PRO A 539 2.01 -9.19 1.97
N LYS A 540 2.99 -8.31 2.19
CA LYS A 540 4.41 -8.57 1.99
C LYS A 540 5.22 -7.78 3.03
N LEU A 541 6.40 -8.30 3.35
CA LEU A 541 7.31 -7.66 4.32
C LEU A 541 7.87 -6.33 3.80
N PHE A 542 8.22 -6.26 2.51
CA PHE A 542 8.79 -5.08 1.89
C PHE A 542 8.07 -4.72 0.57
N PRO A 543 8.02 -3.42 0.24
CA PRO A 543 8.47 -2.29 1.06
C PRO A 543 7.46 -1.95 2.19
N PRO A 544 7.88 -1.29 3.30
CA PRO A 544 7.03 -1.10 4.48
C PRO A 544 5.73 -0.33 4.18
N HIS A 545 5.79 0.67 3.29
CA HIS A 545 4.61 1.45 2.88
C HIS A 545 3.52 0.60 2.21
N SER A 546 3.84 -0.58 1.66
CA SER A 546 2.86 -1.50 1.07
C SER A 546 2.11 -2.37 2.08
N ARG A 547 2.54 -2.37 3.35
CA ARG A 547 1.91 -3.16 4.42
C ARG A 547 0.52 -2.64 4.72
N ARG A 548 -0.43 -3.56 4.89
CA ARG A 548 -1.84 -3.29 5.17
C ARG A 548 -2.31 -4.02 6.41
N GLY A 549 -3.44 -3.62 6.95
CA GLY A 549 -4.19 -4.40 7.92
C GLY A 549 -5.25 -5.27 7.26
N PHE A 550 -5.90 -6.11 8.05
CA PHE A 550 -7.04 -6.91 7.65
C PHE A 550 -7.84 -7.34 8.89
N HIS A 551 -9.06 -7.80 8.68
CA HIS A 551 -9.90 -8.37 9.72
C HIS A 551 -10.03 -9.88 9.51
N TYR A 552 -9.85 -10.67 10.57
CA TYR A 552 -9.99 -12.13 10.49
C TYR A 552 -10.54 -12.70 11.79
N GLN A 553 -11.61 -13.49 11.67
CA GLN A 553 -12.32 -14.10 12.80
C GLN A 553 -12.58 -13.13 13.97
N GLY A 554 -13.02 -11.89 13.74
CA GLY A 554 -13.29 -10.94 14.83
C GLY A 554 -12.06 -10.30 15.46
N VAL A 555 -10.86 -10.52 14.92
CA VAL A 555 -9.61 -9.86 15.33
C VAL A 555 -9.17 -8.90 14.22
N GLN A 556 -8.92 -7.63 14.58
CA GLN A 556 -8.32 -6.65 13.69
C GLN A 556 -6.81 -6.79 13.70
N VAL A 557 -6.21 -7.02 12.53
CA VAL A 557 -4.77 -7.06 12.34
C VAL A 557 -4.31 -5.71 11.80
N LEU A 558 -3.37 -5.06 12.49
CA LEU A 558 -2.78 -3.78 12.10
C LEU A 558 -1.39 -3.99 11.48
N PRO A 559 -0.98 -3.16 10.49
CA PRO A 559 0.36 -3.25 9.91
C PRO A 559 1.42 -2.75 10.88
N ARG A 560 2.39 -3.61 11.19
CA ARG A 560 3.55 -3.29 12.04
C ARG A 560 4.72 -2.77 11.20
N GLN A 561 5.49 -1.85 11.76
CA GLN A 561 6.65 -1.21 11.15
C GLN A 561 7.94 -1.79 11.72
N VAL A 562 8.97 -1.85 10.89
CA VAL A 562 10.33 -2.15 11.32
C VAL A 562 11.05 -0.83 11.61
N CYS A 563 11.97 -0.83 12.56
CA CYS A 563 12.75 0.34 12.95
C CYS A 563 14.25 0.22 12.61
N GLY A 564 14.62 -0.82 11.86
CA GLY A 564 15.98 -1.02 11.37
C GLY A 564 16.95 -1.66 12.37
N VAL A 565 16.63 -1.71 13.66
CA VAL A 565 17.36 -2.56 14.61
C VAL A 565 16.89 -4.02 14.48
N TYR A 566 17.85 -4.94 14.42
CA TYR A 566 17.61 -6.37 14.16
C TYR A 566 17.07 -7.10 15.39
N THR A 567 16.50 -8.28 15.19
CA THR A 567 15.91 -9.09 16.28
C THR A 567 16.98 -9.64 17.23
N SER A 568 18.17 -9.97 16.72
CA SER A 568 19.34 -10.35 17.52
C SER A 568 19.92 -9.14 18.25
N THR A 569 20.31 -9.32 19.51
CA THR A 569 21.14 -8.34 20.22
C THR A 569 22.42 -8.10 19.44
N MET A 570 22.67 -6.85 19.04
CA MET A 570 23.86 -6.46 18.30
C MET A 570 24.52 -5.30 19.02
N LEU A 571 25.84 -5.41 19.17
CA LEU A 571 26.69 -4.31 19.55
C LEU A 571 26.85 -3.37 18.36
N LEU A 572 27.04 -2.09 18.64
CA LEU A 572 27.18 -1.06 17.63
C LEU A 572 28.37 -1.30 16.70
N ASN A 573 29.48 -1.80 17.24
CA ASN A 573 30.68 -2.14 16.47
C ASN A 573 30.47 -3.30 15.47
N SER A 574 29.41 -4.09 15.68
CA SER A 574 29.06 -5.26 14.87
C SER A 574 27.79 -5.01 14.06
N TYR A 575 27.17 -3.83 14.21
CA TYR A 575 25.96 -3.46 13.49
C TYR A 575 26.32 -3.17 12.02
N PRO A 576 25.65 -3.81 11.04
CA PRO A 576 25.93 -3.58 9.63
C PRO A 576 25.78 -2.09 9.23
N GLY A 577 26.87 -1.50 8.73
CA GLY A 577 26.94 -0.07 8.40
C GLY A 577 27.13 0.87 9.61
N GLY A 578 27.31 0.34 10.81
CA GLY A 578 27.66 1.07 12.03
C GLY A 578 26.73 2.22 12.37
N VAL A 579 27.30 3.26 12.97
CA VAL A 579 26.58 4.47 13.40
C VAL A 579 25.98 5.24 12.22
N GLU A 580 26.68 5.27 11.08
CA GLU A 580 26.23 5.97 9.87
C GLU A 580 24.91 5.41 9.36
N ARG A 581 24.71 4.08 9.44
CA ARG A 581 23.43 3.46 9.09
C ARG A 581 22.31 3.85 10.05
N LEU A 582 22.55 3.84 11.36
CA LEU A 582 21.55 4.23 12.37
C LEU A 582 21.14 5.70 12.21
N ASP A 583 22.12 6.58 12.01
CA ASP A 583 21.90 8.01 11.76
C ASP A 583 21.17 8.23 10.44
N GLY A 584 21.56 7.55 9.37
CA GLY A 584 20.90 7.63 8.08
C GLY A 584 19.43 7.20 8.12
N MET A 585 19.08 6.21 8.94
CA MET A 585 17.67 5.81 9.12
C MET A 585 16.84 6.88 9.83
N ALA A 586 17.41 7.55 10.84
CA ALA A 586 16.72 8.58 11.63
C ALA A 586 16.65 9.93 10.91
N PHE A 587 17.74 10.35 10.25
CA PHE A 587 17.86 11.66 9.61
C PHE A 587 17.43 11.60 8.15
N GLY A 588 16.12 11.50 7.95
CA GLY A 588 15.54 11.59 6.62
C GLY A 588 15.53 10.27 5.82
N GLY A 589 15.91 9.15 6.46
CA GLY A 589 15.85 7.81 5.88
C GLY A 589 14.62 7.00 6.34
N ASP A 590 14.77 5.68 6.39
CA ASP A 590 13.64 4.73 6.45
C ASP A 590 12.71 4.94 7.66
N LEU A 591 13.25 5.22 8.85
CA LEU A 591 12.47 5.44 10.06
C LEU A 591 11.77 6.82 10.06
N PHE A 592 12.39 7.81 9.44
CA PHE A 592 11.74 9.10 9.20
C PHE A 592 10.61 8.97 8.17
N ASP A 593 10.85 8.29 7.04
CA ASP A 593 9.87 8.11 5.97
C ASP A 593 8.60 7.40 6.49
N THR A 594 8.73 6.40 7.39
CA THR A 594 7.56 5.78 8.02
C THR A 594 6.75 6.80 8.82
N LEU A 595 7.39 7.65 9.63
CA LEU A 595 6.73 8.72 10.38
C LEU A 595 6.21 9.84 9.49
N LEU A 596 6.81 10.09 8.32
CA LEU A 596 6.33 11.10 7.38
C LEU A 596 4.99 10.68 6.75
N PHE A 597 4.90 9.42 6.32
CA PHE A 597 3.78 8.95 5.49
C PHE A 597 2.72 8.11 6.21
N ARG A 598 2.91 7.77 7.50
CA ARG A 598 1.93 6.97 8.26
C ARG A 598 1.43 7.73 9.49
N PRO A 599 0.13 8.05 9.57
CA PRO A 599 -0.47 8.67 10.75
C PRO A 599 -0.42 7.77 11.99
N VAL A 600 -0.47 6.44 11.83
CA VAL A 600 -0.40 5.46 12.92
C VAL A 600 0.77 4.52 12.69
N ASN A 601 1.71 4.48 13.65
CA ASN A 601 2.94 3.72 13.58
C ASN A 601 3.05 2.77 14.76
N LEU A 602 3.04 1.47 14.48
CA LEU A 602 3.28 0.42 15.47
C LEU A 602 4.64 -0.21 15.18
N TYR A 603 5.66 0.11 15.96
CA TYR A 603 7.01 -0.40 15.76
C TYR A 603 7.23 -1.69 16.53
N MET A 604 7.87 -2.64 15.86
CA MET A 604 8.47 -3.81 16.46
C MET A 604 9.91 -3.46 16.89
N THR A 605 10.21 -3.70 18.15
CA THR A 605 11.57 -3.87 18.69
C THR A 605 11.62 -5.16 19.50
N HIS A 606 12.80 -5.55 19.96
CA HIS A 606 13.01 -6.76 20.75
C HIS A 606 13.78 -6.43 22.01
N TYR A 607 13.63 -7.29 23.02
CA TYR A 607 14.29 -7.20 24.32
C TYR A 607 15.80 -6.89 24.20
N GLY A 608 16.50 -7.56 23.30
CA GLY A 608 17.92 -7.34 23.03
C GLY A 608 18.29 -5.93 22.57
N ASN A 609 17.36 -5.19 21.95
CA ASN A 609 17.65 -3.84 21.43
C ASN A 609 17.79 -2.75 22.51
N TYR A 610 17.46 -3.10 23.76
CA TYR A 610 17.55 -2.22 24.93
C TYR A 610 18.54 -2.73 25.98
N ALA A 611 19.25 -3.81 25.67
CA ALA A 611 20.41 -4.27 26.44
C ALA A 611 21.70 -3.66 25.85
N GLN A 612 22.78 -3.68 26.64
CA GLN A 612 24.13 -3.29 26.19
C GLN A 612 24.18 -1.88 25.57
N ASP A 613 24.37 -1.77 24.24
CA ASP A 613 24.50 -0.49 23.51
C ASP A 613 23.15 0.22 23.26
N ARG A 614 22.01 -0.42 23.58
CA ARG A 614 20.66 0.20 23.57
C ARG A 614 20.28 0.87 22.25
N LEU A 615 20.58 0.22 21.12
CA LEU A 615 20.43 0.78 19.78
C LEU A 615 19.01 1.27 19.45
N ALA A 616 17.97 0.66 20.02
CA ALA A 616 16.59 1.13 19.83
C ALA A 616 16.38 2.54 20.44
N LEU A 617 16.87 2.77 21.66
CA LEU A 617 16.72 4.08 22.31
C LEU A 617 17.45 5.16 21.51
N TYR A 618 18.67 4.85 21.06
CA TYR A 618 19.49 5.72 20.23
C TYR A 618 18.76 6.18 18.95
N VAL A 619 18.22 5.25 18.17
CA VAL A 619 17.63 5.59 16.86
C VAL A 619 16.28 6.32 16.99
N PHE A 620 15.46 5.96 17.99
CA PHE A 620 14.17 6.62 18.21
C PHE A 620 14.32 8.06 18.74
N GLU A 621 15.23 8.31 19.68
CA GLU A 621 15.49 9.68 20.15
C GLU A 621 15.91 10.59 18.98
N ARG A 622 16.76 10.08 18.07
CA ARG A 622 17.20 10.83 16.88
C ARG A 622 16.08 11.15 15.91
N VAL A 623 15.23 10.19 15.58
CA VAL A 623 14.14 10.47 14.64
C VAL A 623 13.15 11.46 15.25
N PHE A 624 12.89 11.40 16.55
CA PHE A 624 12.03 12.38 17.22
C PHE A 624 12.66 13.78 17.26
N ALA A 625 13.97 13.87 17.52
CA ALA A 625 14.72 15.11 17.44
C ALA A 625 14.67 15.71 16.03
N PHE A 626 14.90 14.86 15.01
CA PHE A 626 14.88 15.25 13.61
C PHE A 626 13.51 15.77 13.16
N LEU A 627 12.44 15.06 13.51
CA LEU A 627 11.06 15.49 13.26
C LEU A 627 10.80 16.87 13.86
N ARG A 628 11.19 17.08 15.12
CA ARG A 628 10.97 18.36 15.81
C ARG A 628 11.78 19.51 15.19
N GLY A 629 12.99 19.23 14.71
CA GLY A 629 13.88 20.21 14.09
C GLY A 629 13.44 20.65 12.69
N TRP A 630 13.06 19.70 11.84
CA TRP A 630 12.84 19.95 10.40
C TRP A 630 11.37 19.96 9.97
N THR A 631 10.45 19.56 10.85
CA THR A 631 9.04 19.44 10.50
C THR A 631 8.12 20.13 11.50
N ARG A 632 6.84 20.19 11.14
CA ARG A 632 5.71 20.55 12.00
C ARG A 632 4.97 19.32 12.52
N LEU A 633 5.46 18.12 12.23
CA LEU A 633 4.87 16.88 12.71
C LEU A 633 4.94 16.84 14.24
N LYS A 634 3.85 16.36 14.83
CA LYS A 634 3.73 16.12 16.26
C LYS A 634 3.60 14.63 16.49
N VAL A 635 4.46 14.08 17.34
CA VAL A 635 4.31 12.70 17.79
C VAL A 635 3.40 12.62 19.00
N GLN A 636 2.53 11.62 19.04
CA GLN A 636 1.67 11.34 20.19
C GLN A 636 1.61 9.84 20.45
N TRP A 637 1.33 9.48 21.70
CA TRP A 637 1.02 8.11 22.08
C TRP A 637 -0.48 7.95 22.30
N ALA A 638 -1.00 6.76 22.01
CA ALA A 638 -2.36 6.37 22.35
C ALA A 638 -2.42 4.86 22.66
N PRO A 639 -3.40 4.41 23.46
CA PRO A 639 -3.60 2.99 23.71
C PRO A 639 -4.03 2.24 22.44
N ILE A 640 -3.75 0.95 22.37
CA ILE A 640 -3.88 0.12 21.16
C ILE A 640 -5.28 0.14 20.53
N TRP A 641 -6.35 0.13 21.34
CA TRP A 641 -7.74 0.19 20.86
C TRP A 641 -8.03 1.50 20.12
N ARG A 642 -7.45 2.61 20.58
CA ARG A 642 -7.61 3.92 19.95
C ARG A 642 -6.73 4.05 18.69
N LEU A 643 -5.54 3.45 18.72
CA LEU A 643 -4.71 3.34 17.52
C LEU A 643 -5.38 2.53 16.41
N MET A 644 -6.11 1.46 16.77
CA MET A 644 -6.95 0.71 15.84
C MET A 644 -8.02 1.61 15.21
N GLU A 645 -8.77 2.38 16.01
CA GLU A 645 -9.79 3.31 15.51
C GLU A 645 -9.20 4.33 14.54
N TYR A 646 -8.07 4.96 14.90
CA TYR A 646 -7.38 5.91 14.03
C TYR A 646 -6.88 5.24 12.75
N HIS A 647 -6.27 4.06 12.85
CA HIS A 647 -5.81 3.32 11.68
C HIS A 647 -6.97 3.01 10.72
N LEU A 648 -8.11 2.55 11.25
CA LEU A 648 -9.32 2.28 10.47
C LEU A 648 -10.00 3.54 9.94
N ALA A 649 -9.82 4.70 10.59
CA ALA A 649 -10.26 5.99 10.06
C ALA A 649 -9.51 6.32 8.77
N PHE A 650 -8.18 6.16 8.77
CA PHE A 650 -7.33 6.38 7.59
C PHE A 650 -7.36 5.23 6.56
N ASN A 651 -7.86 4.04 6.93
CA ASN A 651 -7.89 2.85 6.07
C ASN A 651 -9.29 2.21 6.10
N PRO A 652 -10.33 2.86 5.55
CA PRO A 652 -11.71 2.37 5.65
C PRO A 652 -11.93 1.00 4.99
N THR A 653 -11.12 0.64 3.98
CA THR A 653 -11.17 -0.67 3.30
C THR A 653 -10.79 -1.85 4.19
N GLU A 654 -10.17 -1.59 5.35
CA GLU A 654 -9.69 -2.60 6.30
C GLU A 654 -10.64 -2.78 7.50
N ARG A 655 -11.74 -2.00 7.58
CA ARG A 655 -12.75 -2.12 8.64
C ARG A 655 -13.50 -3.44 8.53
N ALA A 656 -13.93 -4.02 9.65
CA ALA A 656 -14.63 -5.31 9.68
C ALA A 656 -15.85 -5.40 8.74
N SER A 657 -16.62 -4.31 8.60
CA SER A 657 -17.78 -4.23 7.70
C SER A 657 -17.43 -4.08 6.22
N ALA A 658 -16.19 -3.77 5.87
CA ALA A 658 -15.77 -3.59 4.49
C ALA A 658 -15.74 -4.96 3.76
N PRO A 659 -16.27 -5.06 2.52
CA PRO A 659 -16.27 -6.33 1.76
C PRO A 659 -14.87 -6.92 1.53
N THR A 660 -13.84 -6.06 1.51
CA THR A 660 -12.43 -6.40 1.27
C THR A 660 -11.60 -6.57 2.55
N SER A 661 -12.23 -6.56 3.73
CA SER A 661 -11.51 -6.55 5.02
C SER A 661 -10.71 -7.83 5.29
N MET A 662 -11.14 -8.96 4.74
CA MET A 662 -10.46 -10.26 4.87
C MET A 662 -9.07 -10.26 4.22
N PRO A 663 -8.11 -11.03 4.75
CA PRO A 663 -6.76 -11.09 4.18
C PRO A 663 -6.79 -11.64 2.76
N VAL A 664 -6.14 -10.94 1.83
CA VAL A 664 -5.91 -11.44 0.47
C VAL A 664 -4.76 -12.45 0.53
N HIS A 665 -5.06 -13.72 0.30
CA HIS A 665 -4.08 -14.80 0.36
C HIS A 665 -3.20 -14.75 -0.89
N SER A 666 -1.92 -14.40 -0.73
CA SER A 666 -0.94 -14.52 -1.81
C SER A 666 -0.49 -15.96 -1.99
N ASP A 667 0.10 -16.27 -3.16
CA ASP A 667 0.83 -17.52 -3.37
C ASP A 667 1.93 -17.66 -2.29
N PRO A 668 1.80 -18.60 -1.34
CA PRO A 668 2.76 -18.75 -0.24
C PRO A 668 4.15 -19.13 -0.75
N CYS A 669 4.24 -19.73 -1.94
CA CYS A 669 5.48 -20.19 -2.56
C CYS A 669 6.36 -19.07 -3.12
N VAL A 670 5.87 -17.82 -3.12
CA VAL A 670 6.66 -16.67 -3.59
C VAL A 670 7.56 -16.13 -2.48
N ASN A 671 7.25 -16.41 -1.21
CA ASN A 671 8.01 -15.93 -0.07
C ASN A 671 8.38 -17.11 0.83
N PRO A 672 9.69 -17.39 1.05
CA PRO A 672 10.14 -18.50 1.88
C PRO A 672 9.54 -18.50 3.30
N ARG A 673 9.29 -17.33 3.89
CA ARG A 673 8.65 -17.22 5.21
C ARG A 673 7.16 -17.60 5.17
N HIS A 674 6.45 -17.27 4.09
CA HIS A 674 5.05 -17.66 3.94
C HIS A 674 4.92 -19.15 3.60
N GLU A 675 5.83 -19.68 2.80
CA GLU A 675 5.95 -21.12 2.50
C GLU A 675 6.17 -21.93 3.78
N ALA A 676 7.07 -21.50 4.67
CA ALA A 676 7.34 -22.19 5.93
C ALA A 676 6.12 -22.27 6.86
N ILE A 677 5.25 -21.28 6.83
CA ILE A 677 4.02 -21.22 7.65
C ILE A 677 2.87 -22.02 6.99
N TRP A 678 2.92 -22.19 5.66
CA TRP A 678 1.83 -22.81 4.92
C TRP A 678 1.82 -24.34 5.12
N PHE A 679 0.61 -24.89 5.25
CA PHE A 679 0.38 -26.33 5.32
C PHE A 679 -0.36 -26.80 4.04
N PRO A 680 0.17 -27.78 3.29
CA PRO A 680 1.37 -28.59 3.55
C PRO A 680 2.69 -27.82 3.33
N ALA A 681 3.68 -28.13 4.16
CA ALA A 681 4.98 -27.49 4.13
C ALA A 681 5.77 -27.93 2.89
N ALA A 682 6.36 -26.95 2.21
CA ALA A 682 7.10 -27.07 0.96
C ALA A 682 6.22 -27.06 -0.31
N CYS A 683 6.48 -26.07 -1.15
CA CYS A 683 5.86 -25.84 -2.45
C CYS A 683 6.29 -26.84 -3.53
N ILE A 684 6.63 -28.06 -3.10
CA ILE A 684 7.03 -29.18 -3.94
C ILE A 684 5.82 -29.61 -4.78
N SER A 685 6.09 -29.94 -6.04
CA SER A 685 5.07 -30.25 -7.03
C SER A 685 4.14 -31.39 -6.63
N SER A 686 4.54 -32.32 -5.74
CA SER A 686 3.70 -33.45 -5.29
C SER A 686 2.63 -33.07 -4.26
N GLU A 687 2.85 -32.01 -3.48
CA GLU A 687 1.98 -31.60 -2.36
C GLU A 687 1.19 -30.32 -2.64
N ARG A 688 1.64 -29.51 -3.60
CA ARG A 688 0.91 -28.34 -4.09
C ARG A 688 -0.23 -28.76 -5.03
N ARG A 689 -1.43 -28.91 -4.49
CA ARG A 689 -2.63 -29.38 -5.21
C ARG A 689 -3.47 -28.26 -5.83
N LEU A 690 -3.11 -26.99 -5.61
CA LEU A 690 -3.83 -25.84 -6.14
C LEU A 690 -4.09 -25.93 -7.66
N PRO A 691 -5.24 -25.47 -8.16
CA PRO A 691 -5.60 -25.63 -9.56
C PRO A 691 -4.75 -24.73 -10.47
N ALA A 692 -4.32 -25.28 -11.60
CA ALA A 692 -3.61 -24.52 -12.63
C ALA A 692 -4.57 -23.94 -13.69
N ALA A 693 -5.83 -24.37 -13.70
CA ALA A 693 -6.86 -23.87 -14.58
C ALA A 693 -8.20 -23.67 -13.86
N ILE A 694 -8.94 -22.63 -14.21
CA ILE A 694 -10.21 -22.28 -13.55
C ILE A 694 -11.24 -21.87 -14.60
N ILE A 695 -12.40 -22.53 -14.58
CA ILE A 695 -13.60 -22.13 -15.32
C ILE A 695 -14.37 -21.13 -14.46
N VAL A 696 -14.29 -19.84 -14.81
CA VAL A 696 -14.75 -18.75 -13.93
C VAL A 696 -16.20 -18.35 -14.15
N GLY A 697 -16.83 -18.84 -15.23
CA GLY A 697 -18.22 -18.54 -15.55
C GLY A 697 -18.39 -17.92 -16.93
N PRO A 698 -19.41 -17.05 -17.10
CA PRO A 698 -20.45 -16.70 -16.12
C PRO A 698 -21.42 -17.86 -15.86
N GLN A 699 -22.38 -17.67 -14.96
CA GLN A 699 -23.49 -18.62 -14.80
C GLN A 699 -24.34 -18.71 -16.08
N LYS A 700 -24.91 -19.89 -16.32
CA LYS A 700 -25.87 -20.20 -17.43
C LYS A 700 -25.26 -20.29 -18.84
N THR A 701 -23.95 -20.44 -18.94
CA THR A 701 -23.21 -20.57 -20.21
C THR A 701 -22.71 -22.00 -20.47
N GLY A 702 -23.24 -23.02 -19.80
CA GLY A 702 -22.81 -24.41 -20.03
C GLY A 702 -21.55 -24.85 -19.25
N THR A 703 -21.14 -24.08 -18.24
CA THR A 703 -19.94 -24.36 -17.41
C THR A 703 -19.91 -25.78 -16.81
N THR A 704 -21.06 -26.33 -16.40
CA THR A 704 -21.14 -27.71 -15.87
C THR A 704 -20.87 -28.76 -16.98
N ALA A 705 -21.27 -28.48 -18.23
CA ALA A 705 -21.00 -29.38 -19.34
C ALA A 705 -19.50 -29.43 -19.65
N LEU A 706 -18.86 -28.26 -19.72
CA LEU A 706 -17.42 -28.16 -19.91
C LEU A 706 -16.64 -28.86 -18.78
N LEU A 707 -17.03 -28.62 -17.52
CA LEU A 707 -16.45 -29.33 -16.36
C LEU A 707 -16.56 -30.86 -16.51
N ALA A 708 -17.74 -31.37 -16.86
CA ALA A 708 -17.97 -32.81 -17.00
C ALA A 708 -17.12 -33.42 -18.11
N PHE A 709 -17.03 -32.76 -19.28
CA PHE A 709 -16.27 -33.26 -20.41
C PHE A 709 -14.75 -33.15 -20.19
N MET A 710 -14.26 -32.07 -19.56
CA MET A 710 -12.86 -31.97 -19.15
C MET A 710 -12.49 -33.06 -18.14
N ALA A 711 -13.37 -33.39 -17.19
CA ALA A 711 -13.14 -34.44 -16.20
C ALA A 711 -13.04 -35.85 -16.80
N MET A 712 -13.48 -36.06 -18.05
CA MET A 712 -13.28 -37.32 -18.77
C MET A 712 -11.81 -37.53 -19.19
N HIS A 713 -11.01 -36.46 -19.29
CA HIS A 713 -9.61 -36.54 -19.69
C HIS A 713 -8.75 -37.19 -18.58
N PRO A 714 -7.85 -38.16 -18.86
CA PRO A 714 -7.03 -38.82 -17.85
C PRO A 714 -6.11 -37.83 -17.12
N ASN A 715 -5.48 -36.89 -17.84
CA ASN A 715 -4.58 -35.88 -17.27
C ASN A 715 -5.26 -34.60 -16.74
N LEU A 716 -6.60 -34.49 -16.72
CA LEU A 716 -7.28 -33.33 -16.11
C LEU A 716 -8.04 -33.78 -14.86
N GLN A 717 -7.85 -33.10 -13.75
CA GLN A 717 -8.38 -33.49 -12.44
C GLN A 717 -9.29 -32.38 -11.91
N PRO A 718 -10.62 -32.58 -11.83
CA PRO A 718 -11.49 -31.60 -11.21
C PRO A 718 -11.25 -31.53 -9.69
N ASN A 719 -11.80 -30.52 -9.02
CA ASN A 719 -11.92 -30.54 -7.57
C ASN A 719 -12.71 -31.77 -7.09
N ARG A 720 -12.46 -32.18 -5.84
CA ARG A 720 -13.19 -33.26 -5.16
C ARG A 720 -14.65 -32.87 -5.04
N PHE A 721 -15.54 -33.78 -5.44
CA PHE A 721 -16.97 -33.63 -5.21
C PHE A 721 -17.35 -34.29 -3.88
N LEU A 722 -17.65 -33.47 -2.88
CA LEU A 722 -18.05 -33.94 -1.55
C LEU A 722 -19.47 -34.52 -1.60
N SER A 723 -19.66 -35.73 -1.07
CA SER A 723 -20.93 -36.48 -1.10
C SER A 723 -22.12 -35.75 -0.47
N HIS A 724 -21.86 -34.79 0.43
CA HIS A 724 -22.87 -34.01 1.13
C HIS A 724 -22.95 -32.55 0.65
N SER A 725 -22.20 -32.16 -0.39
CA SER A 725 -22.34 -30.84 -1.01
C SER A 725 -23.45 -30.85 -2.05
N PRO A 726 -24.42 -29.92 -2.01
CA PRO A 726 -25.46 -29.81 -3.04
C PRO A 726 -24.93 -29.31 -4.39
N TYR A 727 -23.68 -28.85 -4.47
CA TYR A 727 -23.10 -28.22 -5.66
C TYR A 727 -21.70 -28.75 -6.00
N GLU A 728 -21.38 -28.77 -7.29
CA GLU A 728 -20.06 -29.14 -7.81
C GLU A 728 -18.96 -28.08 -7.59
N GLU A 729 -19.35 -26.85 -7.25
CA GLU A 729 -18.48 -25.66 -7.19
C GLU A 729 -17.86 -25.48 -5.80
N VAL A 730 -16.60 -25.06 -5.74
CA VAL A 730 -15.93 -24.73 -4.47
C VAL A 730 -16.32 -23.33 -3.98
N GLN A 731 -16.45 -22.37 -4.90
CA GLN A 731 -16.80 -20.97 -4.65
C GLN A 731 -15.88 -20.26 -3.64
N PHE A 732 -14.63 -20.71 -3.51
CA PHE A 732 -13.65 -20.22 -2.55
C PHE A 732 -13.42 -18.71 -2.66
N PHE A 733 -13.19 -18.18 -3.87
CA PHE A 733 -12.82 -16.77 -4.02
C PHE A 733 -14.01 -15.78 -3.90
N SER A 734 -15.22 -16.19 -4.28
CA SER A 734 -16.42 -15.35 -4.22
C SER A 734 -17.16 -15.40 -2.88
N ASN A 735 -17.01 -16.47 -2.10
CA ASN A 735 -17.72 -16.65 -0.82
C ASN A 735 -16.79 -16.40 0.38
N SER A 736 -16.97 -15.28 1.09
CA SER A 736 -16.11 -14.92 2.23
C SER A 736 -16.14 -15.93 3.39
N THR A 737 -17.23 -16.67 3.59
CA THR A 737 -17.32 -17.73 4.63
C THR A 737 -16.51 -18.97 4.26
N ILE A 738 -16.40 -19.29 2.97
CA ILE A 738 -15.54 -20.38 2.50
C ILE A 738 -14.09 -19.92 2.45
N TYR A 739 -13.86 -18.71 1.95
CA TYR A 739 -12.56 -18.07 1.86
C TYR A 739 -11.85 -17.95 3.22
N SER A 740 -12.61 -17.66 4.29
CA SER A 740 -12.06 -17.55 5.66
C SER A 740 -11.48 -18.86 6.19
N LYS A 741 -11.71 -20.00 5.55
CA LYS A 741 -11.06 -21.27 5.92
C LYS A 741 -9.59 -21.35 5.48
N GLY A 742 -9.14 -20.41 4.64
CA GLY A 742 -7.74 -20.25 4.25
C GLY A 742 -7.27 -21.16 3.10
N VAL A 743 -6.01 -20.98 2.71
CA VAL A 743 -5.41 -21.64 1.53
C VAL A 743 -5.28 -23.16 1.72
N ALA A 744 -4.98 -23.63 2.93
CA ALA A 744 -4.90 -25.07 3.23
C ALA A 744 -6.22 -25.79 2.92
N PHE A 745 -7.35 -25.22 3.39
CA PHE A 745 -8.68 -25.73 3.07
C PHE A 745 -8.90 -25.82 1.55
N TYR A 746 -8.51 -24.79 0.80
CA TYR A 746 -8.68 -24.77 -0.65
C TYR A 746 -7.78 -25.80 -1.36
N ASN A 747 -6.53 -25.96 -0.92
CA ASN A 747 -5.59 -26.98 -1.41
C ASN A 747 -6.17 -28.41 -1.23
N ASP A 748 -6.83 -28.66 -0.10
CA ASP A 748 -7.43 -29.96 0.21
C ASP A 748 -8.68 -30.30 -0.62
N GLN A 749 -9.21 -29.34 -1.37
CA GLN A 749 -10.28 -29.60 -2.33
C GLN A 749 -9.79 -30.33 -3.58
N PHE A 750 -8.48 -30.52 -3.77
CA PHE A 750 -7.91 -31.09 -4.99
C PHE A 750 -7.18 -32.41 -4.74
N TYR A 751 -7.00 -33.19 -5.80
CA TYR A 751 -6.22 -34.43 -5.77
C TYR A 751 -4.73 -34.14 -5.90
N SER A 752 -3.88 -35.14 -5.66
CA SER A 752 -2.44 -34.98 -5.90
C SER A 752 -2.18 -34.69 -7.39
N PRO A 753 -1.42 -33.63 -7.73
CA PRO A 753 -1.17 -33.21 -9.10
C PRO A 753 -0.27 -34.17 -9.89
N VAL A 754 0.35 -35.16 -9.23
CA VAL A 754 1.10 -36.24 -9.90
C VAL A 754 0.22 -36.95 -10.95
N THR A 755 -1.09 -36.94 -10.75
CA THR A 755 -2.09 -37.60 -11.61
C THR A 755 -2.64 -36.72 -12.74
N GLY A 756 -2.20 -35.46 -12.85
CA GLY A 756 -2.63 -34.53 -13.90
C GLY A 756 -2.80 -33.08 -13.44
N ILE A 757 -3.30 -32.25 -14.34
CA ILE A 757 -3.56 -30.82 -14.13
C ILE A 757 -4.85 -30.66 -13.31
N ASN A 758 -4.72 -30.13 -12.09
CA ASN A 758 -5.88 -29.77 -11.26
C ASN A 758 -6.60 -28.54 -11.84
N PHE A 759 -7.93 -28.59 -11.86
CA PHE A 759 -8.77 -27.47 -12.27
C PHE A 759 -10.05 -27.40 -11.44
N GLU A 760 -10.67 -26.23 -11.36
CA GLU A 760 -12.01 -26.08 -10.77
C GLU A 760 -12.98 -25.33 -11.69
N LYS A 761 -14.26 -25.36 -11.31
CA LYS A 761 -15.30 -24.52 -11.89
C LYS A 761 -16.08 -23.84 -10.78
N SER A 762 -16.17 -22.51 -10.84
CA SER A 762 -17.01 -21.70 -9.97
C SER A 762 -17.55 -20.53 -10.79
N ALA A 763 -18.79 -20.63 -11.25
CA ALA A 763 -19.34 -19.71 -12.24
C ALA A 763 -19.64 -18.31 -11.68
N THR A 764 -19.57 -18.15 -10.35
CA THR A 764 -19.72 -16.90 -9.59
C THR A 764 -18.45 -16.05 -9.56
N TYR A 765 -17.33 -16.53 -10.14
CA TYR A 765 -16.08 -15.77 -10.13
C TYR A 765 -16.07 -14.67 -11.20
N PHE A 766 -16.69 -14.93 -12.36
CA PHE A 766 -16.63 -14.03 -13.51
C PHE A 766 -17.11 -12.61 -13.20
N ASP A 767 -18.24 -12.48 -12.49
CA ASP A 767 -18.90 -11.22 -12.13
C ASP A 767 -18.56 -10.74 -10.70
N SER A 768 -17.71 -11.47 -9.96
CA SER A 768 -17.29 -11.10 -8.61
C SER A 768 -15.96 -10.35 -8.62
N SER A 769 -16.01 -9.04 -8.35
CA SER A 769 -14.79 -8.20 -8.22
C SER A 769 -13.83 -8.72 -7.15
N LEU A 770 -14.35 -9.21 -6.02
CA LEU A 770 -13.54 -9.82 -4.95
C LEU A 770 -12.85 -11.10 -5.42
N ALA A 771 -13.53 -11.92 -6.23
CA ALA A 771 -12.97 -13.19 -6.69
C ALA A 771 -11.74 -12.95 -7.57
N VAL A 772 -11.79 -11.98 -8.49
CA VAL A 772 -10.65 -11.65 -9.38
C VAL A 772 -9.43 -11.24 -8.56
N VAL A 773 -9.59 -10.35 -7.58
CA VAL A 773 -8.48 -9.86 -6.73
C VAL A 773 -7.88 -11.00 -5.90
N ARG A 774 -8.72 -11.78 -5.22
CA ARG A 774 -8.28 -12.90 -4.37
C ARG A 774 -7.60 -14.00 -5.18
N MET A 775 -8.17 -14.33 -6.34
CA MET A 775 -7.63 -15.37 -7.21
C MET A 775 -6.31 -14.94 -7.86
N ALA A 776 -6.19 -13.69 -8.31
CA ALA A 776 -4.94 -13.16 -8.86
C ALA A 776 -3.79 -13.14 -7.84
N ALA A 777 -4.11 -12.93 -6.56
CA ALA A 777 -3.11 -12.99 -5.50
C ALA A 777 -2.61 -14.41 -5.23
N LEU A 778 -3.53 -15.39 -5.16
CA LEU A 778 -3.19 -16.79 -4.83
C LEU A 778 -2.67 -17.58 -6.04
N LEU A 779 -3.25 -17.35 -7.22
CA LEU A 779 -3.04 -18.14 -8.43
C LEU A 779 -2.66 -17.26 -9.65
N PRO A 780 -1.62 -16.40 -9.55
CA PRO A 780 -1.28 -15.44 -10.60
C PRO A 780 -0.92 -16.08 -11.96
N LYS A 781 -0.60 -17.38 -11.97
CA LYS A 781 -0.22 -18.15 -13.18
C LYS A 781 -1.34 -19.03 -13.73
N ALA A 782 -2.52 -19.05 -13.09
CA ALA A 782 -3.63 -19.91 -13.53
C ALA A 782 -4.12 -19.54 -14.93
N LYS A 783 -4.55 -20.56 -15.67
CA LYS A 783 -5.23 -20.45 -16.97
C LYS A 783 -6.72 -20.26 -16.73
N ILE A 784 -7.29 -19.19 -17.28
CA ILE A 784 -8.67 -18.78 -17.05
C ILE A 784 -9.51 -19.19 -18.26
N ILE A 785 -10.64 -19.86 -18.02
CA ILE A 785 -11.58 -20.26 -19.07
C ILE A 785 -12.91 -19.53 -18.84
N VAL A 786 -13.34 -18.75 -19.84
CA VAL A 786 -14.58 -17.97 -19.83
C VAL A 786 -15.48 -18.45 -20.95
N LEU A 787 -16.75 -18.71 -20.66
CA LEU A 787 -17.72 -19.15 -21.65
C LEU A 787 -18.65 -17.99 -22.02
N LEU A 788 -18.79 -17.70 -23.30
CA LEU A 788 -19.60 -16.59 -23.82
C LEU A 788 -20.81 -17.14 -24.56
N ARG A 789 -22.00 -16.74 -24.10
CA ARG A 789 -23.28 -17.00 -24.75
C ARG A 789 -23.86 -15.66 -25.17
N ASP A 790 -24.76 -15.64 -26.16
CA ASP A 790 -25.57 -14.45 -26.40
C ASP A 790 -26.14 -13.89 -25.06
N PRO A 791 -25.90 -12.61 -24.74
CA PRO A 791 -26.29 -12.01 -23.46
C PRO A 791 -27.79 -12.10 -23.15
N MET A 792 -28.66 -11.98 -24.17
CA MET A 792 -30.11 -12.12 -24.00
C MET A 792 -30.49 -13.57 -23.65
N LEU A 793 -29.90 -14.55 -24.34
CA LEU A 793 -30.11 -15.96 -24.04
C LEU A 793 -29.59 -16.33 -22.64
N ARG A 794 -28.43 -15.80 -22.24
CA ARG A 794 -27.87 -16.01 -20.90
C ARG A 794 -28.78 -15.42 -19.82
N ALA A 795 -29.24 -14.18 -20.00
CA ALA A 795 -30.17 -13.51 -19.09
C ALA A 795 -31.49 -14.28 -18.96
N HIS A 796 -32.07 -14.71 -20.08
CA HIS A 796 -33.30 -15.50 -20.09
C HIS A 796 -33.11 -16.87 -19.39
N SER A 797 -31.96 -17.53 -19.62
CA SER A 797 -31.64 -18.79 -18.94
C SER A 797 -31.53 -18.63 -17.43
N TRP A 798 -31.05 -17.48 -16.94
CA TRP A 798 -31.05 -17.16 -15.52
C TRP A 798 -32.48 -16.93 -14.99
N TYR A 799 -33.29 -16.14 -15.68
CA TYR A 799 -34.71 -15.96 -15.33
C TYR A 799 -35.45 -17.31 -15.21
N GLN A 800 -35.32 -18.19 -16.21
CA GLN A 800 -35.95 -19.52 -16.18
C GLN A 800 -35.38 -20.41 -15.07
N HIS A 801 -34.10 -20.25 -14.72
CA HIS A 801 -33.53 -20.91 -13.56
C HIS A 801 -34.23 -20.49 -12.26
N GLN A 802 -34.45 -19.19 -12.06
CA GLN A 802 -35.16 -18.69 -10.87
C GLN A 802 -36.61 -19.19 -10.82
N ARG A 803 -37.30 -19.26 -11.96
CA ARG A 803 -38.64 -19.87 -12.05
C ARG A 803 -38.65 -21.35 -11.67
N ALA A 804 -37.70 -22.13 -12.18
CA ALA A 804 -37.57 -23.54 -11.83
C ALA A 804 -37.29 -23.77 -10.33
N HIS A 805 -36.62 -22.80 -9.67
CA HIS A 805 -36.42 -22.77 -8.22
C HIS A 805 -37.59 -22.14 -7.45
N LYS A 806 -38.72 -21.89 -8.12
CA LYS A 806 -39.95 -21.31 -7.53
C LYS A 806 -39.72 -19.98 -6.81
N VAL A 807 -38.78 -19.17 -7.31
CA VAL A 807 -38.54 -17.82 -6.77
C VAL A 807 -39.77 -16.94 -7.07
N PRO A 808 -40.47 -16.40 -6.05
CA PRO A 808 -41.77 -15.75 -6.23
C PRO A 808 -41.77 -14.63 -7.26
N VAL A 809 -40.80 -13.72 -7.20
CA VAL A 809 -40.69 -12.59 -8.14
C VAL A 809 -40.50 -13.05 -9.60
N ALA A 810 -39.80 -14.17 -9.83
CA ALA A 810 -39.61 -14.70 -11.18
C ALA A 810 -40.87 -15.40 -11.73
N LEU A 811 -41.76 -15.86 -10.85
CA LEU A 811 -43.05 -16.44 -11.23
C LEU A 811 -44.10 -15.36 -11.50
N ASN A 812 -44.03 -14.24 -10.78
CA ASN A 812 -45.01 -13.15 -10.85
C ASN A 812 -44.81 -12.22 -12.05
N PHE A 813 -43.57 -12.07 -12.52
CA PHE A 813 -43.25 -11.16 -13.64
C PHE A 813 -42.73 -11.93 -14.85
N THR A 814 -43.12 -11.45 -16.03
CA THR A 814 -42.61 -11.90 -17.32
C THR A 814 -41.14 -11.48 -17.50
N PHE A 815 -40.43 -12.14 -18.42
CA PHE A 815 -39.04 -11.78 -18.70
C PHE A 815 -38.89 -10.34 -19.22
N THR A 816 -39.84 -9.86 -20.03
CA THR A 816 -39.84 -8.49 -20.54
C THR A 816 -39.97 -7.46 -19.42
N GLU A 817 -40.86 -7.69 -18.45
CA GLU A 817 -41.00 -6.83 -17.27
C GLU A 817 -39.73 -6.82 -16.42
N VAL A 818 -39.09 -7.97 -16.26
CA VAL A 818 -37.78 -8.07 -15.57
C VAL A 818 -36.72 -7.26 -16.32
N LEU A 819 -36.66 -7.31 -17.65
CA LEU A 819 -35.69 -6.52 -18.43
C LEU A 819 -35.96 -5.01 -18.34
N ASN A 820 -37.23 -4.60 -18.28
CA ASN A 820 -37.62 -3.19 -18.21
C ASN A 820 -37.47 -2.58 -16.80
N ALA A 821 -37.23 -3.38 -15.77
CA ALA A 821 -36.98 -2.91 -14.41
C ALA A 821 -35.52 -2.46 -14.21
N SER A 822 -35.01 -1.55 -15.05
CA SER A 822 -33.59 -1.17 -15.11
C SER A 822 -33.17 -0.14 -14.05
N SER A 823 -34.15 0.49 -13.40
CA SER A 823 -33.97 1.33 -12.22
C SER A 823 -35.00 0.97 -11.15
N LEU A 824 -34.79 1.45 -9.91
CA LEU A 824 -35.76 1.26 -8.84
C LEU A 824 -37.11 1.94 -9.18
N ASP A 825 -37.08 3.09 -9.86
CA ASP A 825 -38.30 3.82 -10.25
C ASP A 825 -39.10 3.06 -11.32
N GLU A 826 -38.44 2.46 -12.30
CA GLU A 826 -39.09 1.60 -13.29
C GLU A 826 -39.64 0.32 -12.65
N ALA A 827 -38.87 -0.31 -11.75
CA ALA A 827 -39.34 -1.46 -10.99
C ALA A 827 -40.56 -1.11 -10.12
N MET A 828 -40.59 0.10 -9.54
CA MET A 828 -41.73 0.63 -8.79
C MET A 828 -42.95 0.82 -9.69
N ALA A 829 -42.79 1.39 -10.88
CA ALA A 829 -43.90 1.57 -11.82
C ALA A 829 -44.55 0.22 -12.22
N ILE A 830 -43.71 -0.79 -12.50
CA ILE A 830 -44.17 -2.15 -12.84
C ILE A 830 -44.83 -2.83 -11.63
N ALA A 831 -44.21 -2.74 -10.45
CA ALA A 831 -44.73 -3.39 -9.25
C ALA A 831 -46.05 -2.79 -8.74
N THR A 832 -46.23 -1.47 -8.86
CA THR A 832 -47.49 -0.80 -8.47
C THR A 832 -48.66 -1.24 -9.34
N ALA A 833 -48.43 -1.50 -10.63
CA ALA A 833 -49.46 -2.04 -11.52
C ALA A 833 -49.89 -3.49 -11.15
N ALA A 834 -49.00 -4.24 -10.47
CA ALA A 834 -49.22 -5.64 -10.11
C ALA A 834 -49.67 -5.84 -8.64
N ALA A 835 -49.50 -4.85 -7.75
CA ALA A 835 -49.73 -4.99 -6.31
C ALA A 835 -51.02 -4.33 -5.83
N SER A 836 -51.75 -5.01 -4.93
CA SER A 836 -53.02 -4.52 -4.35
C SER A 836 -52.85 -3.47 -3.23
N SER A 837 -51.62 -3.25 -2.72
CA SER A 837 -51.32 -2.28 -1.64
C SER A 837 -49.93 -1.64 -1.79
N SER A 838 -49.75 -0.42 -1.30
CA SER A 838 -48.53 0.40 -1.48
C SER A 838 -47.29 -0.15 -0.74
N PHE A 839 -47.46 -0.73 0.45
CA PHE A 839 -46.36 -1.34 1.21
C PHE A 839 -45.79 -2.59 0.50
N ASN A 840 -46.67 -3.39 -0.13
CA ASN A 840 -46.27 -4.56 -0.90
C ASN A 840 -45.57 -4.17 -2.21
N ALA A 841 -45.97 -3.05 -2.84
CA ALA A 841 -45.36 -2.56 -4.08
C ALA A 841 -43.86 -2.24 -3.91
N LYS A 842 -43.47 -1.59 -2.81
CA LYS A 842 -42.06 -1.20 -2.57
C LYS A 842 -41.14 -2.41 -2.40
N HIS A 843 -41.57 -3.40 -1.63
CA HIS A 843 -40.79 -4.63 -1.43
C HIS A 843 -40.71 -5.45 -2.73
N LEU A 844 -41.82 -5.54 -3.48
CA LEU A 844 -41.88 -6.24 -4.77
C LEU A 844 -40.99 -5.58 -5.83
N ALA A 845 -40.98 -4.24 -5.90
CA ALA A 845 -40.09 -3.48 -6.77
C ALA A 845 -38.62 -3.72 -6.46
N ALA A 846 -38.24 -3.72 -5.18
CA ALA A 846 -36.88 -4.05 -4.78
C ALA A 846 -36.48 -5.47 -5.21
N GLN A 847 -37.37 -6.47 -5.04
CA GLN A 847 -37.13 -7.84 -5.51
C GLN A 847 -37.03 -7.94 -7.04
N LEU A 848 -37.87 -7.20 -7.76
CA LEU A 848 -37.89 -7.16 -9.23
C LEU A 848 -36.61 -6.54 -9.78
N TYR A 849 -36.20 -5.39 -9.23
CA TYR A 849 -34.93 -4.74 -9.56
C TYR A 849 -33.74 -5.67 -9.27
N GLN A 850 -33.73 -6.37 -8.14
CA GLN A 850 -32.68 -7.36 -7.83
C GLN A 850 -32.66 -8.53 -8.81
N LEU A 851 -33.82 -8.98 -9.30
CA LEU A 851 -33.90 -10.02 -10.33
C LEU A 851 -33.37 -9.49 -11.68
N HIS A 852 -33.71 -8.25 -12.04
CA HIS A 852 -33.17 -7.56 -13.21
C HIS A 852 -31.64 -7.55 -13.18
N LEU A 853 -31.04 -7.05 -12.10
CA LEU A 853 -29.58 -6.96 -11.97
C LEU A 853 -28.91 -8.32 -12.16
N LYS A 854 -29.44 -9.39 -11.55
CA LYS A 854 -28.86 -10.74 -11.72
C LYS A 854 -29.02 -11.32 -13.13
N CYS A 855 -30.03 -10.90 -13.88
CA CYS A 855 -30.20 -11.27 -15.29
C CYS A 855 -29.25 -10.47 -16.19
N VAL A 856 -29.12 -9.16 -15.96
CA VAL A 856 -28.45 -8.22 -16.85
C VAL A 856 -26.96 -8.08 -16.53
N GLU A 857 -26.58 -7.76 -15.30
CA GLU A 857 -25.19 -7.41 -14.94
C GLU A 857 -24.16 -8.48 -15.36
N PRO A 858 -24.35 -9.79 -15.08
CA PRO A 858 -23.34 -10.78 -15.47
C PRO A 858 -23.33 -11.06 -16.98
N SER A 859 -24.28 -10.50 -17.73
CA SER A 859 -24.36 -10.54 -19.20
C SER A 859 -23.67 -9.33 -19.85
N VAL A 860 -23.31 -8.30 -19.07
CA VAL A 860 -22.49 -7.14 -19.51
C VAL A 860 -21.00 -7.51 -19.47
N TYR A 861 -20.60 -8.42 -20.36
CA TYR A 861 -19.28 -9.06 -20.32
C TYR A 861 -18.09 -8.09 -20.38
N ALA A 862 -18.18 -7.02 -21.17
CA ALA A 862 -17.08 -6.07 -21.35
C ALA A 862 -16.61 -5.46 -20.01
N THR A 863 -17.55 -5.11 -19.13
CA THR A 863 -17.26 -4.56 -17.80
C THR A 863 -16.45 -5.54 -16.95
N HIS A 864 -16.86 -6.81 -16.93
CA HIS A 864 -16.17 -7.85 -16.17
C HIS A 864 -14.79 -8.14 -16.75
N PHE A 865 -14.65 -8.22 -18.08
CA PHE A 865 -13.35 -8.43 -18.72
C PHE A 865 -12.34 -7.34 -18.39
N ARG A 866 -12.75 -6.08 -18.24
CA ARG A 866 -11.83 -5.01 -17.81
C ARG A 866 -11.22 -5.30 -16.43
N HIS A 867 -11.99 -5.84 -15.49
CA HIS A 867 -11.47 -6.28 -14.19
C HIS A 867 -10.52 -7.47 -14.35
N TRP A 868 -10.88 -8.48 -15.15
CA TRP A 868 -10.03 -9.63 -15.42
C TRP A 868 -8.69 -9.24 -16.06
N LEU A 869 -8.72 -8.36 -17.06
CA LEU A 869 -7.55 -7.87 -17.79
C LEU A 869 -6.64 -6.95 -16.95
N HIS A 870 -7.15 -6.37 -15.86
CA HIS A 870 -6.33 -5.63 -14.91
C HIS A 870 -5.40 -6.56 -14.10
N HIS A 871 -5.82 -7.81 -13.88
CA HIS A 871 -5.12 -8.77 -13.02
C HIS A 871 -4.44 -9.92 -13.76
N TYR A 872 -5.00 -10.34 -14.90
CA TYR A 872 -4.48 -11.42 -15.73
C TYR A 872 -4.14 -10.91 -17.12
N ARG A 873 -3.03 -11.42 -17.69
CA ARG A 873 -2.71 -11.18 -19.10
C ARG A 873 -3.76 -11.86 -19.98
N ALA A 874 -4.17 -11.18 -21.06
CA ALA A 874 -5.18 -11.68 -21.99
C ALA A 874 -4.84 -13.09 -22.53
N ASN A 875 -3.57 -13.38 -22.80
CA ASN A 875 -3.10 -14.68 -23.30
C ASN A 875 -3.21 -15.84 -22.29
N ARG A 876 -3.60 -15.56 -21.04
CA ARG A 876 -3.96 -16.55 -20.02
C ARG A 876 -5.46 -16.81 -19.96
N ILE A 877 -6.25 -16.19 -20.83
CA ILE A 877 -7.71 -16.29 -20.87
C ILE A 877 -8.12 -16.97 -22.18
N LEU A 878 -8.78 -18.12 -22.07
CA LEU A 878 -9.46 -18.81 -23.16
C LEU A 878 -10.93 -18.37 -23.19
N LEU A 879 -11.37 -17.90 -24.34
CA LEU A 879 -12.78 -17.59 -24.63
C LEU A 879 -13.41 -18.80 -25.33
N VAL A 880 -14.50 -19.31 -24.76
CA VAL A 880 -15.27 -20.43 -25.30
C VAL A 880 -16.61 -19.91 -25.79
N ASP A 881 -16.89 -20.06 -27.09
CA ASP A 881 -18.22 -19.83 -27.65
C ASP A 881 -19.16 -20.98 -27.25
N VAL A 882 -20.22 -20.65 -26.53
CA VAL A 882 -21.20 -21.62 -26.02
C VAL A 882 -21.97 -22.28 -27.16
N GLU A 883 -22.22 -21.60 -28.27
CA GLU A 883 -22.89 -22.21 -29.43
C GLU A 883 -22.02 -23.29 -30.04
N ARG A 884 -20.69 -23.09 -30.08
CA ARG A 884 -19.72 -24.12 -30.50
C ARG A 884 -19.68 -25.27 -29.48
N LEU A 885 -19.74 -24.98 -28.18
CA LEU A 885 -19.80 -26.04 -27.16
C LEU A 885 -21.08 -26.89 -27.26
N GLU A 886 -22.21 -26.28 -27.62
CA GLU A 886 -23.50 -26.98 -27.79
C GLU A 886 -23.56 -27.77 -29.11
N SER A 887 -22.98 -27.24 -30.20
CA SER A 887 -23.04 -27.85 -31.55
C SER A 887 -21.87 -28.78 -31.91
N ASP A 888 -20.66 -28.50 -31.44
CA ASP A 888 -19.47 -29.33 -31.65
C ASP A 888 -18.51 -29.25 -30.42
N PRO A 889 -18.87 -29.92 -29.31
CA PRO A 889 -18.07 -29.88 -28.09
C PRO A 889 -16.68 -30.52 -28.25
N ALA A 890 -16.49 -31.44 -29.20
CA ALA A 890 -15.20 -32.09 -29.41
C ALA A 890 -14.15 -31.07 -29.90
N GLU A 891 -14.59 -30.16 -30.77
CA GLU A 891 -13.78 -29.09 -31.31
C GLU A 891 -13.32 -28.10 -30.22
N VAL A 892 -14.21 -27.74 -29.30
CA VAL A 892 -13.91 -26.87 -28.14
C VAL A 892 -12.96 -27.56 -27.18
N LEU A 893 -13.15 -28.86 -26.93
CA LEU A 893 -12.27 -29.62 -26.03
C LEU A 893 -10.87 -29.82 -26.61
N ARG A 894 -10.70 -29.79 -27.94
CA ARG A 894 -9.38 -29.71 -28.57
C ARG A 894 -8.69 -28.37 -28.23
N ASP A 895 -9.41 -27.26 -28.34
CA ASP A 895 -8.87 -25.94 -27.97
C ASP A 895 -8.49 -25.90 -26.48
N VAL A 896 -9.31 -26.50 -25.60
CA VAL A 896 -9.01 -26.60 -24.16
C VAL A 896 -7.75 -27.43 -23.92
N GLN A 897 -7.58 -28.56 -24.59
CA GLN A 897 -6.38 -29.41 -24.46
C GLN A 897 -5.11 -28.64 -24.86
N GLU A 898 -5.16 -27.92 -25.98
CA GLU A 898 -4.08 -27.06 -26.46
C GLU A 898 -3.80 -25.90 -25.48
N PHE A 899 -4.85 -25.20 -25.08
CA PHE A 899 -4.75 -24.09 -24.14
C PHE A 899 -4.13 -24.54 -22.83
N LEU A 900 -4.51 -25.70 -22.30
CA LEU A 900 -3.97 -26.25 -21.05
C LEU A 900 -2.59 -26.86 -21.21
N ASN A 901 -2.14 -27.15 -22.43
CA ASN A 901 -0.90 -27.85 -22.74
C ASN A 901 -0.85 -29.23 -22.07
N VAL A 902 -1.90 -30.03 -22.29
CA VAL A 902 -1.96 -31.41 -21.77
C VAL A 902 -0.90 -32.28 -22.45
N SER A 903 -0.36 -33.27 -21.72
CA SER A 903 0.66 -34.19 -22.24
C SER A 903 0.14 -35.15 -23.30
N THR A 904 -1.16 -35.45 -23.25
CA THR A 904 -1.81 -36.44 -24.11
C THR A 904 -3.08 -35.82 -24.65
N PHE A 905 -3.29 -35.86 -25.96
CA PHE A 905 -4.54 -35.43 -26.58
C PHE A 905 -5.50 -36.60 -26.76
N ILE A 906 -6.76 -36.37 -26.45
CA ILE A 906 -7.87 -37.27 -26.67
C ILE A 906 -8.78 -36.70 -27.74
N ASP A 907 -9.21 -37.60 -28.63
CA ASP A 907 -10.23 -37.34 -29.62
C ASP A 907 -11.62 -37.47 -29.00
N TYR A 908 -12.17 -36.33 -28.57
CA TYR A 908 -13.49 -36.26 -27.96
C TYR A 908 -14.64 -36.56 -28.93
N SER A 909 -14.42 -36.55 -30.25
CA SER A 909 -15.46 -36.91 -31.23
C SER A 909 -15.90 -38.38 -31.12
N LYS A 910 -15.00 -39.23 -30.60
CA LYS A 910 -15.26 -40.65 -30.32
C LYS A 910 -15.98 -40.86 -28.99
N LEU A 911 -15.79 -39.93 -28.05
CA LEU A 911 -16.30 -40.02 -26.67
C LEU A 911 -17.60 -39.26 -26.44
N LEU A 912 -17.97 -38.35 -27.33
CA LEU A 912 -19.20 -37.56 -27.25
C LEU A 912 -20.17 -37.96 -28.35
N VAL A 913 -21.45 -38.06 -28.01
CA VAL A 913 -22.53 -38.45 -28.92
C VAL A 913 -23.76 -37.57 -28.70
N TRP A 914 -24.39 -37.14 -29.80
CA TRP A 914 -25.66 -36.42 -29.74
C TRP A 914 -26.78 -37.32 -29.18
N SER A 915 -27.62 -36.77 -28.30
CA SER A 915 -28.78 -37.47 -27.77
C SER A 915 -30.05 -36.71 -28.13
N GLU A 916 -30.83 -37.23 -29.07
CA GLU A 916 -32.09 -36.60 -29.52
C GLU A 916 -33.06 -36.33 -28.37
N ARG A 917 -33.17 -37.28 -27.42
CA ARG A 917 -34.02 -37.12 -26.23
C ARG A 917 -33.56 -35.97 -25.33
N LYS A 918 -32.24 -35.79 -25.19
CA LYS A 918 -31.68 -34.73 -24.34
C LYS A 918 -31.66 -33.39 -25.07
N GLY A 919 -31.50 -33.40 -26.39
CA GLY A 919 -31.22 -32.22 -27.21
C GLY A 919 -29.82 -31.64 -27.00
N TYR A 920 -28.89 -32.44 -26.45
CA TYR A 920 -27.49 -32.05 -26.19
C TYR A 920 -26.56 -33.28 -26.30
N TYR A 921 -25.27 -33.03 -26.43
CA TYR A 921 -24.24 -34.07 -26.38
C TYR A 921 -24.13 -34.73 -24.99
N CYS A 922 -23.94 -36.05 -25.02
CA CYS A 922 -23.68 -36.91 -23.87
C CYS A 922 -22.37 -37.68 -24.07
N ALA A 923 -21.82 -38.24 -22.99
CA ALA A 923 -20.63 -39.09 -23.06
C ALA A 923 -20.99 -40.55 -23.41
N ARG A 924 -20.15 -41.21 -24.21
CA ARG A 924 -20.23 -42.62 -24.62
C ARG A 924 -19.17 -43.47 -23.91
N GLY A 925 -19.39 -44.75 -23.64
CA GLY A 925 -18.31 -45.65 -23.20
C GLY A 925 -17.88 -45.49 -21.74
N GLY A 926 -18.78 -44.98 -20.88
CA GLY A 926 -18.53 -44.84 -19.45
C GLY A 926 -18.45 -46.18 -18.70
N PRO A 927 -18.24 -46.16 -17.36
CA PRO A 927 -18.27 -45.00 -16.48
C PRO A 927 -16.97 -44.18 -16.52
N TYR A 928 -17.11 -42.85 -16.43
CA TYR A 928 -15.98 -41.93 -16.22
C TYR A 928 -15.86 -41.60 -14.73
N PRO A 929 -14.93 -42.19 -13.96
CA PRO A 929 -14.94 -42.09 -12.50
C PRO A 929 -14.92 -40.65 -11.98
N LYS A 930 -14.11 -39.79 -12.62
CA LYS A 930 -13.95 -38.37 -12.27
C LYS A 930 -15.14 -37.50 -12.67
N ALA A 931 -15.97 -37.93 -13.61
CA ALA A 931 -17.16 -37.21 -14.05
C ALA A 931 -18.47 -37.86 -13.55
N ARG A 932 -18.40 -38.98 -12.82
CA ARG A 932 -19.55 -39.85 -12.48
C ARG A 932 -20.63 -39.14 -11.67
N GLN A 933 -20.26 -38.17 -10.83
CA GLN A 933 -21.25 -37.39 -10.06
C GLN A 933 -22.00 -36.36 -10.92
N LEU A 934 -21.43 -35.98 -12.07
CA LEU A 934 -22.00 -34.99 -13.00
C LEU A 934 -22.81 -35.64 -14.14
N LEU A 935 -22.36 -36.82 -14.58
CA LEU A 935 -22.97 -37.59 -15.67
C LEU A 935 -23.78 -38.76 -15.12
N LYS A 936 -25.06 -38.80 -15.44
CA LYS A 936 -25.99 -39.88 -15.07
C LYS A 936 -26.19 -40.83 -16.25
N ARG A 937 -26.22 -42.14 -15.97
CA ARG A 937 -26.52 -43.16 -16.98
C ARG A 937 -27.92 -42.94 -17.55
N ASN A 938 -28.04 -42.92 -18.87
CA ASN A 938 -29.32 -42.80 -19.56
C ASN A 938 -30.09 -44.14 -19.43
N GLY A 939 -31.32 -44.11 -18.93
CA GLY A 939 -32.07 -45.32 -18.57
C GLY A 939 -32.44 -46.27 -19.72
N LEU A 940 -32.35 -45.81 -20.97
CA LEU A 940 -32.74 -46.57 -22.18
C LEU A 940 -31.56 -47.02 -23.04
N SER A 941 -30.41 -46.33 -22.98
CA SER A 941 -29.19 -46.70 -23.72
C SER A 941 -28.08 -47.00 -22.72
N ARG A 942 -27.65 -48.28 -22.68
CA ARG A 942 -26.66 -48.76 -21.69
C ARG A 942 -25.30 -48.05 -21.78
N ASP A 943 -25.02 -47.37 -22.89
CA ASP A 943 -23.72 -46.77 -23.21
C ASP A 943 -23.69 -45.22 -23.15
N GLN A 944 -24.82 -44.56 -22.87
CA GLN A 944 -24.88 -43.08 -22.82
C GLN A 944 -24.94 -42.52 -21.39
N TRP A 945 -24.14 -41.49 -21.14
CA TRP A 945 -24.03 -40.79 -19.86
C TRP A 945 -24.23 -39.29 -20.07
N CYS A 946 -25.36 -38.76 -19.58
CA CYS A 946 -25.80 -37.39 -19.84
C CYS A 946 -25.80 -36.53 -18.56
N LEU A 947 -25.74 -35.21 -18.70
CA LEU A 947 -25.98 -34.29 -17.59
C LEU A 947 -27.42 -34.42 -17.06
N SER A 948 -27.60 -34.09 -15.78
CA SER A 948 -28.90 -34.13 -15.10
C SER A 948 -29.98 -33.29 -15.80
N GLU A 949 -31.25 -33.55 -15.48
CA GLU A 949 -32.42 -32.85 -16.04
C GLU A 949 -32.43 -31.34 -15.74
N SER A 950 -31.75 -30.91 -14.67
CA SER A 950 -31.61 -29.48 -14.35
C SER A 950 -30.67 -28.72 -15.30
N LYS A 951 -29.97 -29.42 -16.20
CA LYS A 951 -29.09 -28.86 -17.25
C LYS A 951 -29.73 -29.10 -18.62
N GLY A 952 -29.90 -28.04 -19.42
CA GLY A 952 -30.61 -28.10 -20.70
C GLY A 952 -32.13 -28.18 -20.58
N ARG A 953 -32.74 -27.40 -19.66
CA ARG A 953 -34.20 -27.33 -19.52
C ARG A 953 -34.83 -26.81 -20.81
N SER A 954 -35.92 -27.42 -21.25
CA SER A 954 -36.74 -26.91 -22.35
C SER A 954 -37.62 -25.76 -21.85
N TYR A 955 -37.60 -24.63 -22.54
CA TYR A 955 -38.48 -23.48 -22.31
C TYR A 955 -38.80 -22.82 -23.66
N ASN A 956 -39.96 -22.17 -23.77
CA ASN A 956 -40.33 -21.47 -24.99
C ASN A 956 -39.30 -20.37 -25.29
N HIS A 957 -38.61 -20.49 -26.42
CA HIS A 957 -37.54 -19.58 -26.86
C HIS A 957 -38.06 -18.35 -27.61
N SER A 958 -39.38 -18.11 -27.63
CA SER A 958 -39.97 -16.89 -28.14
C SER A 958 -39.55 -15.68 -27.28
N LEU A 959 -38.33 -15.21 -27.54
CA LEU A 959 -37.82 -13.93 -27.03
C LEU A 959 -38.67 -12.80 -27.63
N PRO A 960 -38.87 -11.69 -26.92
CA PRO A 960 -39.54 -10.53 -27.49
C PRO A 960 -38.87 -10.12 -28.82
N SER A 961 -39.67 -10.00 -29.89
CA SER A 961 -39.22 -9.69 -31.24
C SER A 961 -38.30 -8.46 -31.26
N ALA A 962 -37.09 -8.62 -31.79
CA ALA A 962 -36.08 -7.57 -31.93
C ALA A 962 -36.43 -6.52 -33.00
N THR A 963 -37.70 -6.11 -33.09
CA THR A 963 -38.19 -5.26 -34.17
C THR A 963 -38.47 -3.81 -33.78
N ASN A 964 -38.15 -3.36 -32.55
CA ASN A 964 -37.97 -1.92 -32.28
C ASN A 964 -37.35 -1.69 -30.89
N ARG A 965 -36.24 -0.94 -30.86
CA ARG A 965 -35.36 -0.55 -29.73
C ARG A 965 -34.16 -1.48 -29.48
N SER A 966 -32.99 -0.85 -29.49
CA SER A 966 -31.68 -1.37 -29.08
C SER A 966 -31.78 -2.34 -27.90
N THR A 967 -31.27 -3.57 -28.06
CA THR A 967 -31.11 -4.48 -26.93
C THR A 967 -30.30 -3.80 -25.81
N PRO A 968 -30.56 -4.08 -24.52
CA PRO A 968 -29.81 -3.47 -23.41
C PRO A 968 -28.31 -3.82 -23.46
N PHE A 969 -27.92 -4.79 -24.29
CA PHE A 969 -26.55 -5.28 -24.43
C PHE A 969 -25.82 -4.73 -25.66
N ALA A 970 -26.48 -4.03 -26.58
CA ALA A 970 -25.89 -3.63 -27.87
C ALA A 970 -24.57 -2.86 -27.72
N GLU A 971 -24.54 -1.87 -26.83
CA GLU A 971 -23.32 -1.09 -26.56
C GLU A 971 -22.26 -1.94 -25.85
N SER A 972 -22.64 -2.73 -24.85
CA SER A 972 -21.72 -3.66 -24.18
C SER A 972 -21.11 -4.68 -25.15
N ASN A 973 -21.87 -5.12 -26.15
CA ASN A 973 -21.42 -6.09 -27.16
C ASN A 973 -20.37 -5.48 -28.09
N ARG A 974 -20.58 -4.24 -28.56
CA ARG A 974 -19.57 -3.50 -29.31
C ARG A 974 -18.29 -3.30 -28.51
N GLN A 975 -18.42 -2.96 -27.22
CA GLN A 975 -17.28 -2.83 -26.32
C GLN A 975 -16.56 -4.17 -26.12
N LEU A 976 -17.29 -5.28 -25.98
CA LEU A 976 -16.69 -6.61 -25.87
C LEU A 976 -15.92 -6.99 -27.15
N ALA A 977 -16.52 -6.81 -28.33
CA ALA A 977 -15.86 -7.08 -29.60
C ALA A 977 -14.57 -6.26 -29.73
N SER A 978 -14.64 -4.96 -29.41
CA SER A 978 -13.48 -4.08 -29.38
C SER A 978 -12.39 -4.56 -28.41
N LEU A 979 -12.75 -4.98 -27.19
CA LEU A 979 -11.79 -5.54 -26.22
C LEU A 979 -11.13 -6.82 -26.73
N ILE A 980 -11.89 -7.74 -27.33
CA ILE A 980 -11.35 -8.99 -27.88
C ILE A 980 -10.34 -8.71 -29.00
N LEU A 981 -10.60 -7.71 -29.84
CA LEU A 981 -9.69 -7.34 -30.94
C LEU A 981 -8.49 -6.51 -30.47
N GLN A 982 -8.62 -5.73 -29.40
CA GLN A 982 -7.53 -4.90 -28.86
C GLN A 982 -6.50 -5.68 -28.04
N TYR A 983 -6.92 -6.73 -27.34
CA TYR A 983 -6.06 -7.48 -26.43
C TYR A 983 -5.66 -8.84 -27.00
N PRO A 984 -4.42 -9.31 -26.76
CA PRO A 984 -3.95 -10.59 -27.28
C PRO A 984 -4.46 -11.76 -26.43
N PHE A 985 -5.76 -12.06 -26.53
CA PHE A 985 -6.35 -13.25 -25.93
C PHE A 985 -5.71 -14.53 -26.46
N TRP A 986 -5.79 -15.62 -25.70
CA TRP A 986 -5.25 -16.89 -26.17
C TRP A 986 -5.99 -17.33 -27.44
N ARG A 987 -5.23 -17.83 -28.44
CA ARG A 987 -5.76 -18.30 -29.71
C ARG A 987 -5.33 -19.75 -29.96
N PRO A 988 -6.24 -20.60 -30.47
CA PRO A 988 -5.87 -21.92 -30.97
C PRO A 988 -4.87 -21.82 -32.12
N SER A 989 -3.99 -22.82 -32.25
CA SER A 989 -3.03 -22.98 -33.36
C SER A 989 -3.66 -22.90 -34.76
N ARG A 990 -4.92 -23.32 -34.88
CA ARG A 990 -5.71 -23.27 -36.12
C ARG A 990 -6.36 -21.92 -36.43
N SER A 991 -6.29 -20.95 -35.51
CA SER A 991 -6.86 -19.62 -35.73
C SER A 991 -5.94 -18.83 -36.66
N HIS A 992 -6.51 -18.28 -37.72
CA HIS A 992 -5.81 -17.50 -38.73
C HIS A 992 -6.02 -15.99 -38.55
N SER A 993 -7.03 -15.59 -37.79
CA SER A 993 -7.38 -14.19 -37.52
C SER A 993 -7.83 -13.97 -36.07
N ALA A 994 -7.62 -12.75 -35.54
CA ALA A 994 -8.18 -12.35 -34.25
C ALA A 994 -9.73 -12.39 -34.23
N THR A 995 -10.36 -12.25 -35.39
CA THR A 995 -11.83 -12.36 -35.56
C THR A 995 -12.35 -13.77 -35.30
N ASP A 996 -11.51 -14.82 -35.37
CA ASP A 996 -11.93 -16.19 -35.09
C ASP A 996 -12.34 -16.39 -33.62
N LEU A 997 -11.82 -15.53 -32.73
CA LEU A 997 -12.17 -15.52 -31.30
C LEU A 997 -13.54 -14.93 -31.03
N LEU A 998 -14.11 -14.15 -31.96
CA LEU A 998 -15.44 -13.58 -31.78
C LEU A 998 -16.47 -14.72 -31.82
N PRO A 999 -17.31 -14.88 -30.79
CA PRO A 999 -18.49 -15.75 -30.84
C PRO A 999 -19.37 -15.42 -32.05
N ARG A 1000 -20.12 -16.39 -32.58
CA ARG A 1000 -20.94 -16.19 -33.78
C ARG A 1000 -21.86 -14.96 -33.68
N TRP A 1001 -22.60 -14.84 -32.58
CA TRP A 1001 -23.50 -13.71 -32.30
C TRP A 1001 -22.81 -12.33 -32.18
N LEU A 1002 -21.47 -12.26 -32.11
CA LEU A 1002 -20.69 -11.02 -32.16
C LEU A 1002 -20.09 -10.72 -33.54
N ARG A 1003 -20.04 -11.68 -34.46
CA ARG A 1003 -19.44 -11.48 -35.79
C ARG A 1003 -20.33 -10.66 -36.72
N ASP A 1004 -21.62 -10.63 -36.44
CA ASP A 1004 -22.64 -9.93 -37.23
C ASP A 1004 -22.81 -8.45 -36.83
N LEU A 1005 -22.00 -7.96 -35.87
CA LEU A 1005 -21.95 -6.57 -35.37
C LEU A 1005 -20.76 -5.81 -35.94
#